data_AF-A0A4W4DPI2-F1
#
_entry.id   AF-A0A4W4DPI2-F1
#
_cell.length_a   1.000
_cell.length_b   1.000
_cell.length_c   1.000
_cell.angle_alpha   90.00
_cell.angle_beta   90.00
_cell.angle_gamma   90.00
#
_symmetry.space_group_name_H-M   'P 1'
#
loop_
_entity.id
_entity.type
_entity.pdbx_description
1 polymer ?
#
loop_
_entity_poly.entity_id
_entity_poly.type
_entity_poly.pdbx_seq_one_letter_code
_entity_poly.pdbx_strand_id
1 'polypeptide(L)'
;LSLISTLEMAAMSAFLQSGAPRPYPAHYMETAIQTYRDVCKNMVLAERCALFSAEVLKSQVKYSEAAALLIKMTSEDSDLRSALLLEQAAHCFINMRSPMVRKFAFHMILSGHRFSKAGQRHALRCYCQAMQVYKGKGWTLAEDHINFTIGRQSFTLRQPENAIAAFRHILINDSKQVATQQSAFLREYLYVYKSVSQSSSDVTLPQLPLPCLHSAQTRVFFGHERRLAEGEKQAATHVWLDQEYDGEQAQLWAELEEQVVGVANKGSVPIGFQPTQYCLSCHTDNLRYPLAVVEEPIIVEVVFRNPLKVPLALAELSLLWKFTPKDFSRPPGGVPGEALSNEKEAAAGRVSARLQLLPHKTGELQVLSVLYSLGTVEEDNGTSEGSRTRSNTLTLEYSHHTSRPTFVRGRQDLEIQGPRLNTTKEEKTSVRHGPDHRLDPVITPPMPLLEVFFINFPTGLLCGEIRKAWVEFVNVSAVPLTGLRVASTHPEFFTFGCAASDLTPVTPTASEHCSAYKTMATPPSVAATMLVSPAMFGVSGDDRPTVAEIPLVGGGLGPGEALQIPLWLRGPDREGVHEINFLFYYESVEKNAKLSHRVLRHKAFICASRSLSVRATACHSNTLPRRGGAEEEGGSSMLVFVDVENINTSEAGVREFHIVQVSSSSRQWRLHTCINPTGDRDSRLASRERGKLCFRATRCRTQEGETHKYTFADLNLGNEQIVSSTTPCADFFFRRGSPSESLTPAGGADDGVTGVVQKCSEVELNIIVLWKAYVVEDNKQLILEGQLHVALQTVGKEACSVPQKEEAQEMVLLKFKPDQPPPVSRPTLEQLSRLIKTCLHYPESYDHPFPQKSLCMVPVTLTLSNCSLAQVDVIIDLRHKTTSPESLEVHGTFTWLGQTQYKLQLRPHEVQRLVLKACFFQAGVYNLGTPRVFAKMAQAGTMCETSQQSSMPALIVINSV
;
A
#
# COMPACT_ATOMS: atom_id res chain seq x y z
N LEU A 1 -24.77 -73.40 62.17
CA LEU A 1 -25.78 -73.09 61.14
C LEU A 1 -27.16 -72.83 61.75
N SER A 2 -27.75 -73.76 62.50
CA SER A 2 -29.09 -73.58 63.13
C SER A 2 -29.22 -72.32 64.00
N LEU A 3 -28.25 -72.06 64.89
CA LEU A 3 -28.24 -70.88 65.78
C LEU A 3 -28.11 -69.53 65.02
N ILE A 4 -27.50 -69.55 63.84
CA ILE A 4 -27.28 -68.34 63.03
C ILE A 4 -28.53 -68.06 62.20
N SER A 5 -29.13 -69.12 61.64
CA SER A 5 -30.42 -69.01 60.95
C SER A 5 -31.54 -68.54 61.88
N THR A 6 -31.49 -68.87 63.18
CA THR A 6 -32.45 -68.32 64.15
C THR A 6 -32.29 -66.82 64.36
N LEU A 7 -31.06 -66.28 64.31
CA LEU A 7 -30.83 -64.82 64.41
C LEU A 7 -31.34 -64.08 63.16
N GLU A 8 -31.05 -64.62 61.97
CA GLU A 8 -31.56 -64.08 60.69
C GLU A 8 -33.09 -64.08 60.66
N MET A 9 -33.72 -65.22 60.98
CA MET A 9 -35.18 -65.35 60.98
C MET A 9 -35.83 -64.50 62.07
N ALA A 10 -35.25 -64.43 63.27
CA ALA A 10 -35.77 -63.56 64.33
C ALA A 10 -35.76 -62.07 63.92
N ALA A 11 -34.69 -61.61 63.25
CA ALA A 11 -34.61 -60.25 62.75
C ALA A 11 -35.63 -59.96 61.64
N MET A 12 -35.83 -60.89 60.70
CA MET A 12 -36.82 -60.76 59.62
C MET A 12 -38.26 -60.84 60.13
N SER A 13 -38.56 -61.79 61.03
CA SER A 13 -39.89 -61.91 61.64
C SER A 13 -40.27 -60.66 62.43
N ALA A 14 -39.32 -60.08 63.18
CA ALA A 14 -39.55 -58.83 63.89
C ALA A 14 -39.85 -57.65 62.95
N PHE A 15 -39.28 -57.64 61.74
CA PHE A 15 -39.56 -56.62 60.74
C PHE A 15 -40.92 -56.81 60.04
N LEU A 16 -41.25 -58.05 59.65
CA LEU A 16 -42.50 -58.37 58.93
C LEU A 16 -43.75 -58.30 59.81
N GLN A 17 -43.59 -58.35 61.13
CA GLN A 17 -44.69 -58.24 62.08
C GLN A 17 -45.19 -56.78 62.15
N SER A 18 -46.35 -56.51 61.52
CA SER A 18 -47.02 -55.21 61.58
C SER A 18 -47.35 -54.82 63.02
N GLY A 19 -46.75 -53.73 63.52
CA GLY A 19 -46.99 -53.23 64.88
C GLY A 19 -46.11 -53.87 65.97
N ALA A 20 -44.99 -54.50 65.62
CA ALA A 20 -44.07 -55.08 66.61
C ALA A 20 -43.55 -54.04 67.64
N PRO A 21 -43.46 -54.40 68.94
CA PRO A 21 -43.04 -53.48 70.00
C PRO A 21 -41.54 -53.17 70.01
N ARG A 22 -40.72 -53.90 69.24
CA ARG A 22 -39.26 -53.71 69.16
C ARG A 22 -38.85 -53.36 67.74
N PRO A 23 -37.96 -52.36 67.55
CA PRO A 23 -37.43 -52.04 66.23
C PRO A 23 -36.62 -53.20 65.66
N TYR A 24 -36.50 -53.24 64.33
CA TYR A 24 -35.66 -54.20 63.61
C TYR A 24 -34.28 -54.37 64.28
N PRO A 25 -33.94 -55.57 64.79
CA PRO A 25 -32.70 -55.78 65.53
C PRO A 25 -31.52 -55.93 64.56
N ALA A 26 -31.00 -54.79 64.06
CA ALA A 26 -29.92 -54.77 63.07
C ALA A 26 -28.67 -55.56 63.51
N HIS A 27 -28.34 -55.53 64.80
CA HIS A 27 -27.21 -56.29 65.37
C HIS A 27 -27.35 -57.81 65.24
N TYR A 28 -28.57 -58.37 65.26
CA TYR A 28 -28.79 -59.80 65.00
C TYR A 28 -28.45 -60.15 63.55
N MET A 29 -28.84 -59.28 62.62
CA MET A 29 -28.54 -59.45 61.21
C MET A 29 -27.04 -59.25 60.93
N GLU A 30 -26.40 -58.24 61.50
CA GLU A 30 -24.97 -57.99 61.36
C GLU A 30 -24.13 -59.17 61.89
N THR A 31 -24.50 -59.69 63.07
CA THR A 31 -23.86 -60.89 63.64
C THR A 31 -24.06 -62.10 62.74
N ALA A 32 -25.25 -62.28 62.17
CA ALA A 32 -25.53 -63.36 61.23
C ALA A 32 -24.68 -63.23 59.95
N ILE A 33 -24.62 -62.05 59.33
CA ILE A 33 -23.80 -61.76 58.14
C ILE A 33 -22.32 -62.06 58.43
N GLN A 34 -21.78 -61.55 59.54
CA GLN A 34 -20.37 -61.74 59.89
C GLN A 34 -20.06 -63.22 60.15
N THR A 35 -20.94 -63.94 60.85
CA THR A 35 -20.74 -65.36 61.15
C THR A 35 -20.84 -66.22 59.89
N TYR A 36 -21.80 -65.94 58.99
CA TYR A 36 -21.89 -66.65 57.72
C TYR A 36 -20.66 -66.42 56.84
N ARG A 37 -20.14 -65.19 56.81
CA ARG A 37 -18.97 -64.79 56.03
C ARG A 37 -17.67 -65.39 56.58
N ASP A 38 -17.36 -65.12 57.84
CA ASP A 38 -16.01 -65.37 58.38
C ASP A 38 -15.88 -66.77 58.98
N VAL A 39 -16.91 -67.22 59.70
CA VAL A 39 -16.86 -68.50 60.44
C VAL A 39 -17.33 -69.64 59.55
N CYS A 40 -18.51 -69.51 58.93
CA CYS A 40 -19.06 -70.56 58.07
C CYS A 40 -18.44 -70.57 56.68
N LYS A 41 -17.74 -69.51 56.26
CA LYS A 41 -17.20 -69.32 54.90
C LYS A 41 -18.25 -69.53 53.81
N ASN A 42 -19.52 -69.31 54.13
CA ASN A 42 -20.64 -69.49 53.20
C ASN A 42 -21.12 -68.11 52.73
N MET A 43 -20.50 -67.69 51.64
CA MET A 43 -20.72 -66.37 51.07
C MET A 43 -22.13 -66.16 50.52
N VAL A 44 -22.78 -67.21 50.01
CA VAL A 44 -24.16 -67.14 49.48
C VAL A 44 -25.16 -66.82 50.59
N LEU A 45 -25.01 -67.46 51.75
CA LEU A 45 -25.87 -67.18 52.92
C LEU A 45 -25.61 -65.78 53.48
N ALA A 46 -24.34 -65.38 53.56
CA ALA A 46 -23.97 -64.04 54.00
C ALA A 46 -24.56 -62.94 53.08
N GLU A 47 -24.52 -63.14 51.77
CA GLU A 47 -25.12 -62.24 50.77
C GLU A 47 -26.62 -62.12 50.93
N ARG A 48 -27.33 -63.25 50.97
CA ARG A 48 -28.79 -63.27 51.11
C ARG A 48 -29.19 -62.46 52.35
N CYS A 49 -28.51 -62.72 53.45
CA CYS A 49 -28.69 -62.05 54.73
C CYS A 49 -28.42 -60.53 54.61
N ALA A 50 -27.35 -60.13 53.90
CA ALA A 50 -27.02 -58.73 53.66
C ALA A 50 -28.00 -58.00 52.73
N LEU A 51 -28.50 -58.66 51.68
CA LEU A 51 -29.50 -58.10 50.76
C LEU A 51 -30.83 -57.86 51.49
N PHE A 52 -31.29 -58.82 52.30
CA PHE A 52 -32.48 -58.63 53.13
C PHE A 52 -32.29 -57.48 54.13
N SER A 53 -31.14 -57.42 54.80
CA SER A 53 -30.83 -56.30 55.70
C SER A 53 -30.83 -54.95 54.97
N ALA A 54 -30.23 -54.89 53.78
CA ALA A 54 -30.17 -53.67 52.98
C ALA A 54 -31.56 -53.17 52.57
N GLU A 55 -32.48 -54.04 52.16
CA GLU A 55 -33.87 -53.65 51.84
C GLU A 55 -34.64 -53.18 53.06
N VAL A 56 -34.46 -53.82 54.22
CA VAL A 56 -35.04 -53.34 55.49
C VAL A 56 -34.52 -51.94 55.82
N LEU A 57 -33.21 -51.72 55.72
CA LEU A 57 -32.61 -50.41 55.97
C LEU A 57 -33.10 -49.33 54.98
N LYS A 58 -33.24 -49.67 53.69
CA LYS A 58 -33.82 -48.78 52.67
C LYS A 58 -35.27 -48.39 53.00
N SER A 59 -36.09 -49.34 53.45
CA SER A 59 -37.49 -49.08 53.86
C SER A 59 -37.59 -48.12 55.06
N GLN A 60 -36.55 -48.09 55.90
CA GLN A 60 -36.41 -47.17 57.04
C GLN A 60 -35.70 -45.85 56.66
N VAL A 61 -35.47 -45.59 55.38
CA VAL A 61 -34.77 -44.38 54.87
C VAL A 61 -33.30 -44.32 55.31
N LYS A 62 -32.73 -45.42 55.83
CA LYS A 62 -31.33 -45.53 56.28
C LYS A 62 -30.39 -45.91 55.14
N TYR A 63 -30.42 -45.13 54.06
CA TYR A 63 -29.64 -45.41 52.85
C TYR A 63 -28.12 -45.44 53.07
N SER A 64 -27.58 -44.70 54.05
CA SER A 64 -26.14 -44.69 54.34
C SER A 64 -25.65 -45.99 54.94
N GLU A 65 -26.41 -46.57 55.87
CA GLU A 65 -26.11 -47.86 56.48
C GLU A 65 -26.26 -48.99 55.45
N ALA A 66 -27.31 -48.93 54.62
CA ALA A 66 -27.52 -49.88 53.53
C ALA A 66 -26.36 -49.88 52.51
N ALA A 67 -25.91 -48.68 52.08
CA ALA A 67 -24.78 -48.57 51.14
C ALA A 67 -23.49 -49.15 51.73
N ALA A 68 -23.18 -48.82 52.99
CA ALA A 68 -21.99 -49.32 53.68
C ALA A 68 -21.99 -50.85 53.80
N LEU A 69 -23.14 -51.45 54.12
CA LEU A 69 -23.30 -52.90 54.20
C LEU A 69 -23.04 -53.57 52.84
N LEU A 70 -23.65 -53.05 51.77
CA LEU A 70 -23.49 -53.59 50.41
C LEU A 70 -22.04 -53.50 49.92
N ILE A 71 -21.36 -52.37 50.17
CA ILE A 71 -19.95 -52.19 49.83
C ILE A 71 -19.05 -53.16 50.61
N LYS A 72 -19.32 -53.35 51.91
CA LYS A 72 -18.57 -54.31 52.77
C LYS A 72 -18.64 -55.74 52.24
N MET A 73 -19.72 -56.09 51.52
CA MET A 73 -19.94 -57.43 50.96
C MET A 73 -19.31 -57.65 49.58
N THR A 74 -18.61 -56.66 49.02
CA THR A 74 -17.84 -56.81 47.79
C THR A 74 -16.55 -57.61 48.04
N SER A 75 -16.16 -58.49 47.11
CA SER A 75 -14.90 -59.22 47.11
C SER A 75 -14.35 -59.40 45.69
N GLU A 76 -13.12 -59.90 45.56
CA GLU A 76 -12.50 -60.16 44.26
C GLU A 76 -12.85 -61.54 43.70
N ASP A 77 -13.47 -62.42 44.51
CA ASP A 77 -13.81 -63.79 44.13
C ASP A 77 -14.93 -63.87 43.08
N SER A 78 -15.78 -62.83 43.01
CA SER A 78 -16.87 -62.75 42.04
C SER A 78 -17.10 -61.31 41.58
N ASP A 79 -16.62 -61.01 40.38
CA ASP A 79 -16.78 -59.69 39.76
C ASP A 79 -18.26 -59.35 39.54
N LEU A 80 -19.09 -60.30 39.11
CA LEU A 80 -20.52 -60.07 38.86
C LEU A 80 -21.28 -59.69 40.13
N ARG A 81 -21.05 -60.45 41.21
CA ARG A 81 -21.66 -60.19 42.52
C ARG A 81 -21.26 -58.80 43.02
N SER A 82 -19.96 -58.52 43.02
CA SER A 82 -19.44 -57.23 43.49
C SER A 82 -19.97 -56.07 42.66
N ALA A 83 -20.15 -56.24 41.35
CA ALA A 83 -20.73 -55.23 40.48
C ALA A 83 -22.17 -54.88 40.87
N LEU A 84 -23.01 -55.90 41.11
CA LEU A 84 -24.42 -55.72 41.54
C LEU A 84 -24.51 -55.01 42.90
N LEU A 85 -23.70 -55.42 43.87
CA LEU A 85 -23.69 -54.80 45.20
C LEU A 85 -23.25 -53.33 45.12
N LEU A 86 -22.25 -53.01 44.30
CA LEU A 86 -21.79 -51.62 44.07
C LEU A 86 -22.85 -50.77 43.35
N GLU A 87 -23.56 -51.31 42.37
CA GLU A 87 -24.66 -50.61 41.70
C GLU A 87 -25.80 -50.29 42.68
N GLN A 88 -26.20 -51.26 43.50
CA GLN A 88 -27.21 -51.05 44.53
C GLN A 88 -26.76 -50.04 45.59
N ALA A 89 -25.48 -50.08 46.00
CA ALA A 89 -24.90 -49.09 46.90
C ALA A 89 -24.89 -47.68 46.27
N ALA A 90 -24.61 -47.58 44.96
CA ALA A 90 -24.71 -46.32 44.23
C ALA A 90 -26.14 -45.76 44.31
N HIS A 91 -27.15 -46.58 44.03
CA HIS A 91 -28.56 -46.17 44.14
C HIS A 91 -28.96 -45.76 45.56
N CYS A 92 -28.36 -46.32 46.60
CA CYS A 92 -28.54 -45.79 47.96
C CYS A 92 -28.03 -44.35 48.09
N PHE A 93 -26.87 -43.99 47.51
CA PHE A 93 -26.32 -42.63 47.58
C PHE A 93 -27.18 -41.57 46.89
N ILE A 94 -27.87 -41.91 45.79
CA ILE A 94 -28.74 -40.96 45.09
C ILE A 94 -30.09 -40.77 45.81
N ASN A 95 -30.58 -41.80 46.52
CA ASN A 95 -31.84 -41.78 47.26
C ASN A 95 -31.73 -41.25 48.70
N MET A 96 -30.52 -40.85 49.14
CA MET A 96 -30.33 -40.17 50.42
C MET A 96 -31.11 -38.85 50.48
N ARG A 97 -31.51 -38.42 51.69
CA ARG A 97 -32.16 -37.12 51.93
C ARG A 97 -31.39 -35.94 51.33
N SER A 98 -30.06 -36.02 51.34
CA SER A 98 -29.17 -35.16 50.54
C SER A 98 -28.46 -36.06 49.51
N PRO A 99 -28.86 -36.00 48.22
CA PRO A 99 -28.29 -36.87 47.19
C PRO A 99 -26.79 -36.69 47.03
N MET A 100 -26.02 -37.76 47.27
CA MET A 100 -24.56 -37.75 47.13
C MET A 100 -24.14 -38.13 45.70
N VAL A 101 -24.45 -37.27 44.72
CA VAL A 101 -24.28 -37.53 43.28
C VAL A 101 -22.87 -37.97 42.87
N ARG A 102 -21.81 -37.45 43.53
CA ARG A 102 -20.42 -37.86 43.25
C ARG A 102 -20.12 -39.27 43.76
N LYS A 103 -20.64 -39.64 44.95
CA LYS A 103 -20.51 -41.01 45.47
C LYS A 103 -21.30 -41.98 44.61
N PHE A 104 -22.49 -41.60 44.15
CA PHE A 104 -23.25 -42.35 43.16
C PHE A 104 -22.38 -42.61 41.92
N ALA A 105 -21.88 -41.57 41.24
CA ALA A 105 -21.12 -41.73 40.01
C ALA A 105 -19.83 -42.54 40.19
N PHE A 106 -19.11 -42.35 41.31
CA PHE A 106 -17.92 -43.13 41.63
C PHE A 106 -18.22 -44.63 41.78
N HIS A 107 -19.28 -45.00 42.52
CA HIS A 107 -19.65 -46.40 42.70
C HIS A 107 -20.26 -47.00 41.42
N MET A 108 -20.94 -46.20 40.59
CA MET A 108 -21.36 -46.63 39.25
C MET A 108 -20.15 -46.96 38.35
N ILE A 109 -19.07 -46.17 38.40
CA ILE A 109 -17.83 -46.46 37.64
C ILE A 109 -17.18 -47.76 38.13
N LEU A 110 -17.09 -47.97 39.44
CA LEU A 110 -16.54 -49.20 40.02
C LEU A 110 -17.37 -50.43 39.66
N SER A 111 -18.70 -50.29 39.74
CA SER A 111 -19.65 -51.32 39.30
C SER A 111 -19.48 -51.64 37.81
N GLY A 112 -19.39 -50.61 36.96
CA GLY A 112 -19.15 -50.76 35.53
C GLY A 112 -17.86 -51.50 35.19
N HIS A 113 -16.78 -51.21 35.91
CA HIS A 113 -15.49 -51.91 35.76
C HIS A 113 -15.62 -53.41 36.10
N ARG A 114 -16.29 -53.74 37.20
CA ARG A 114 -16.53 -55.14 37.62
C ARG A 114 -17.48 -55.86 36.65
N PHE A 115 -18.53 -55.20 36.17
CA PHE A 115 -19.39 -55.74 35.11
C PHE A 115 -18.61 -56.02 33.82
N SER A 116 -17.69 -55.13 33.43
CA SER A 116 -16.85 -55.35 32.25
C SER A 116 -15.94 -56.57 32.42
N LYS A 117 -15.33 -56.76 33.59
CA LYS A 117 -14.52 -57.96 33.87
C LYS A 117 -15.34 -59.24 33.82
N ALA A 118 -16.58 -59.18 34.30
CA ALA A 118 -17.55 -60.28 34.22
C ALA A 118 -18.16 -60.50 32.81
N GLY A 119 -17.71 -59.76 31.79
CA GLY A 119 -18.22 -59.86 30.42
C GLY A 119 -19.67 -59.39 30.23
N GLN A 120 -20.21 -58.60 31.17
CA GLN A 120 -21.61 -58.17 31.16
C GLN A 120 -21.82 -56.85 30.41
N ARG A 121 -22.86 -56.81 29.58
CA ARG A 121 -23.25 -55.62 28.81
C ARG A 121 -23.72 -54.44 29.67
N HIS A 122 -24.08 -54.71 30.94
CA HIS A 122 -24.50 -53.70 31.92
C HIS A 122 -23.42 -52.67 32.23
N ALA A 123 -22.14 -52.99 31.96
CA ALA A 123 -21.03 -52.05 32.13
C ALA A 123 -21.26 -50.71 31.43
N LEU A 124 -21.72 -50.74 30.17
CA LEU A 124 -21.98 -49.52 29.39
C LEU A 124 -23.03 -48.61 30.07
N ARG A 125 -24.12 -49.20 30.57
CA ARG A 125 -25.18 -48.46 31.29
C ARG A 125 -24.61 -47.75 32.52
N CYS A 126 -23.77 -48.43 33.30
CA CYS A 126 -23.17 -47.85 34.50
C CYS A 126 -22.29 -46.64 34.18
N TYR A 127 -21.45 -46.73 33.14
CA TYR A 127 -20.61 -45.62 32.69
C TYR A 127 -21.44 -44.46 32.10
N CYS A 128 -22.50 -44.75 31.33
CA CYS A 128 -23.42 -43.71 30.84
C CYS A 128 -24.11 -42.96 31.97
N GLN A 129 -24.55 -43.64 33.02
CA GLN A 129 -25.14 -43.00 34.21
C GLN A 129 -24.11 -42.15 34.96
N ALA A 130 -22.87 -42.62 35.08
CA ALA A 130 -21.79 -41.83 35.67
C ALA A 130 -21.46 -40.58 34.84
N MET A 131 -21.47 -40.67 33.50
CA MET A 131 -21.19 -39.54 32.60
C MET A 131 -22.18 -38.39 32.81
N GLN A 132 -23.46 -38.66 33.11
CA GLN A 132 -24.44 -37.61 33.41
C GLN A 132 -24.04 -36.72 34.59
N VAL A 133 -23.23 -37.24 35.53
CA VAL A 133 -22.75 -36.49 36.68
C VAL A 133 -21.51 -35.65 36.34
N TYR A 134 -20.61 -36.14 35.48
CA TYR A 134 -19.35 -35.47 35.18
C TYR A 134 -19.43 -34.50 33.98
N LYS A 135 -20.25 -34.80 32.98
CA LYS A 135 -20.36 -34.04 31.73
C LYS A 135 -20.52 -32.53 31.97
N GLY A 136 -19.62 -31.75 31.38
CA GLY A 136 -19.69 -30.28 31.38
C GLY A 136 -19.34 -29.62 32.72
N LYS A 137 -18.75 -30.37 33.67
CA LYS A 137 -18.35 -29.84 34.99
C LYS A 137 -16.86 -29.57 35.12
N GLY A 138 -16.09 -29.73 34.03
CA GLY A 138 -14.66 -29.42 33.98
C GLY A 138 -13.74 -30.49 34.57
N TRP A 139 -14.26 -31.70 34.86
CA TRP A 139 -13.48 -32.83 35.38
C TRP A 139 -12.87 -33.64 34.23
N THR A 140 -12.05 -33.00 33.41
CA THR A 140 -11.60 -33.53 32.10
C THR A 140 -10.96 -34.92 32.20
N LEU A 141 -10.13 -35.19 33.21
CA LEU A 141 -9.51 -36.52 33.38
C LEU A 141 -10.54 -37.63 33.61
N ALA A 142 -11.58 -37.35 34.40
CA ALA A 142 -12.66 -38.30 34.66
C ALA A 142 -13.55 -38.46 33.42
N GLU A 143 -13.88 -37.37 32.75
CA GLU A 143 -14.64 -37.37 31.49
C GLU A 143 -13.91 -38.17 30.41
N ASP A 144 -12.60 -37.99 30.25
CA ASP A 144 -11.76 -38.72 29.29
C ASP A 144 -11.77 -40.22 29.58
N HIS A 145 -11.57 -40.62 30.84
CA HIS A 145 -11.60 -42.03 31.24
C HIS A 145 -12.97 -42.66 30.97
N ILE A 146 -14.06 -41.98 31.34
CA ILE A 146 -15.41 -42.51 31.16
C ILE A 146 -15.75 -42.58 29.66
N ASN A 147 -15.48 -41.53 28.87
CA ASN A 147 -15.72 -41.55 27.42
C ASN A 147 -14.87 -42.62 26.71
N PHE A 148 -13.61 -42.79 27.11
CA PHE A 148 -12.75 -43.84 26.55
C PHE A 148 -13.33 -45.23 26.81
N THR A 149 -13.82 -45.44 28.03
CA THR A 149 -14.43 -46.71 28.41
C THR A 149 -15.77 -46.93 27.70
N ILE A 150 -16.63 -45.91 27.63
CA ILE A 150 -17.89 -45.95 26.84
C ILE A 150 -17.58 -46.30 25.39
N GLY A 151 -16.54 -45.72 24.80
CA GLY A 151 -16.11 -46.01 23.43
C GLY A 151 -15.79 -47.48 23.22
N ARG A 152 -14.89 -48.05 24.04
CA ARG A 152 -14.49 -49.46 23.97
C ARG A 152 -15.65 -50.44 24.22
N GLN A 153 -16.48 -50.14 25.22
CA GLN A 153 -17.64 -50.99 25.54
C GLN A 153 -18.68 -50.95 24.42
N SER A 154 -19.01 -49.76 23.91
CA SER A 154 -19.96 -49.60 22.81
C SER A 154 -19.51 -50.34 21.55
N PHE A 155 -18.21 -50.28 21.23
CA PHE A 155 -17.65 -51.03 20.11
C PHE A 155 -17.76 -52.55 20.30
N THR A 156 -17.44 -53.06 21.49
CA THR A 156 -17.58 -54.48 21.86
C THR A 156 -19.04 -54.96 21.72
N LEU A 157 -19.99 -54.08 22.01
CA LEU A 157 -21.44 -54.34 21.88
C LEU A 157 -21.97 -54.15 20.45
N ARG A 158 -21.11 -53.95 19.45
CA ARG A 158 -21.48 -53.66 18.05
C ARG A 158 -22.33 -52.41 17.88
N GLN A 159 -22.08 -51.39 18.71
CA GLN A 159 -22.66 -50.05 18.59
C GLN A 159 -21.57 -49.06 18.17
N PRO A 160 -21.12 -49.10 16.90
CA PRO A 160 -20.00 -48.28 16.44
C PRO A 160 -20.26 -46.78 16.54
N GLU A 161 -21.47 -46.30 16.25
CA GLU A 161 -21.77 -44.86 16.27
C GLU A 161 -21.65 -44.25 17.67
N ASN A 162 -22.09 -44.98 18.69
CA ASN A 162 -21.90 -44.59 20.08
C ASN A 162 -20.40 -44.57 20.45
N ALA A 163 -19.61 -45.49 19.89
CA ALA A 163 -18.18 -45.52 20.11
C ALA A 163 -17.46 -44.33 19.46
N ILE A 164 -17.78 -44.05 18.19
CA ILE A 164 -17.25 -42.90 17.43
C ILE A 164 -17.59 -41.59 18.14
N ALA A 165 -18.83 -41.41 18.58
CA ALA A 165 -19.26 -40.21 19.31
C ALA A 165 -18.49 -40.02 20.63
N ALA A 166 -18.29 -41.10 21.39
CA ALA A 166 -17.55 -41.05 22.65
C ALA A 166 -16.08 -40.70 22.45
N PHE A 167 -15.40 -41.35 21.50
CA PHE A 167 -14.00 -41.03 21.18
C PHE A 167 -13.84 -39.63 20.57
N ARG A 168 -14.76 -39.20 19.70
CA ARG A 168 -14.79 -37.83 19.14
C ARG A 168 -14.80 -36.77 20.24
N HIS A 169 -15.58 -36.98 21.30
CA HIS A 169 -15.67 -36.06 22.44
C HIS A 169 -14.32 -35.89 23.18
N ILE A 170 -13.48 -36.92 23.22
CA ILE A 170 -12.17 -36.88 23.86
C ILE A 170 -11.15 -36.13 22.99
N LEU A 171 -11.28 -36.25 21.67
CA LEU A 171 -10.33 -35.69 20.71
C LEU A 171 -10.53 -34.18 20.46
N ILE A 172 -11.77 -33.68 20.53
CA ILE A 172 -12.09 -32.27 20.27
C ILE A 172 -11.79 -31.37 21.47
N ASN A 173 -11.98 -31.89 22.70
CA ASN A 173 -11.81 -31.10 23.91
C ASN A 173 -10.34 -31.06 24.36
N ASP A 174 -9.93 -30.00 25.05
CA ASP A 174 -8.58 -29.85 25.60
C ASP A 174 -8.34 -30.88 26.73
N SER A 175 -7.88 -32.07 26.35
CA SER A 175 -7.57 -33.15 27.29
C SER A 175 -6.30 -32.84 28.07
N LYS A 176 -6.36 -33.04 29.39
CA LYS A 176 -5.20 -32.90 30.30
C LYS A 176 -4.34 -34.17 30.39
N GLN A 177 -4.70 -35.23 29.67
CA GLN A 177 -3.99 -36.50 29.69
C GLN A 177 -2.57 -36.38 29.13
N VAL A 178 -1.75 -37.40 29.42
CA VAL A 178 -0.39 -37.55 28.87
C VAL A 178 -0.43 -37.92 27.39
N ALA A 179 0.64 -37.60 26.65
CA ALA A 179 0.72 -37.84 25.21
C ALA A 179 0.49 -39.32 24.82
N THR A 180 1.02 -40.26 25.62
CA THR A 180 0.82 -41.70 25.41
C THR A 180 -0.67 -42.10 25.47
N GLN A 181 -1.42 -41.53 26.41
CA GLN A 181 -2.84 -41.77 26.56
C GLN A 181 -3.65 -41.12 25.44
N GLN A 182 -3.29 -39.91 25.01
CA GLN A 182 -3.91 -39.25 23.85
C GLN A 182 -3.65 -40.00 22.54
N SER A 183 -2.45 -40.56 22.37
CA SER A 183 -2.11 -41.46 21.26
C SER A 183 -3.02 -42.69 21.24
N ALA A 184 -3.28 -43.30 22.40
CA ALA A 184 -4.20 -44.43 22.51
C ALA A 184 -5.64 -44.05 22.13
N PHE A 185 -6.12 -42.87 22.54
CA PHE A 185 -7.44 -42.37 22.14
C PHE A 185 -7.58 -42.23 20.62
N LEU A 186 -6.57 -41.63 19.98
CA LEU A 186 -6.56 -41.44 18.53
C LEU A 186 -6.49 -42.79 17.80
N ARG A 187 -5.66 -43.72 18.26
CA ARG A 187 -5.52 -45.06 17.65
C ARG A 187 -6.83 -45.84 17.70
N GLU A 188 -7.50 -45.86 18.85
CA GLU A 188 -8.80 -46.53 19.02
C GLU A 188 -9.88 -45.89 18.14
N TYR A 189 -9.92 -44.55 18.08
CA TYR A 189 -10.84 -43.83 17.19
C TYR A 189 -10.65 -44.24 15.72
N LEU A 190 -9.42 -44.20 15.21
CA LEU A 190 -9.10 -44.56 13.83
C LEU A 190 -9.40 -46.03 13.54
N TYR A 191 -9.12 -46.92 14.50
CA TYR A 191 -9.42 -48.34 14.38
C TYR A 191 -10.93 -48.61 14.27
N VAL A 192 -11.72 -48.05 15.20
CA VAL A 192 -13.19 -48.19 15.17
C VAL A 192 -13.73 -47.63 13.87
N TYR A 193 -13.29 -46.44 13.47
CA TYR A 193 -13.79 -45.80 12.26
C TYR A 193 -13.48 -46.61 10.99
N LYS A 194 -12.26 -47.15 10.87
CA LYS A 194 -11.87 -48.01 9.75
C LYS A 194 -12.69 -49.29 9.68
N SER A 195 -13.01 -49.90 10.83
CA SER A 195 -13.84 -51.11 10.88
C SER A 195 -15.27 -50.88 10.40
N VAL A 196 -15.83 -49.69 10.65
CA VAL A 196 -17.18 -49.30 10.21
C VAL A 196 -17.19 -48.98 8.72
N SER A 197 -16.19 -48.23 8.25
CA SER A 197 -16.07 -47.81 6.84
C SER A 197 -15.93 -48.98 5.87
N GLN A 198 -15.37 -50.11 6.32
CA GLN A 198 -15.28 -51.33 5.51
C GLN A 198 -16.60 -52.08 5.37
N SER A 199 -17.60 -51.77 6.21
CA SER A 199 -18.89 -52.48 6.26
C SER A 199 -20.04 -51.77 5.55
N SER A 200 -19.92 -50.47 5.29
CA SER A 200 -20.93 -49.65 4.62
C SER A 200 -20.52 -49.31 3.18
N SER A 201 -21.33 -49.69 2.19
CA SER A 201 -21.13 -49.37 0.77
C SER A 201 -21.62 -47.96 0.37
N ASP A 202 -22.11 -47.16 1.33
CA ASP A 202 -22.69 -45.84 1.08
C ASP A 202 -21.65 -44.71 1.13
N VAL A 203 -21.61 -43.91 0.07
CA VAL A 203 -20.47 -43.12 -0.44
C VAL A 203 -20.37 -41.74 0.23
N THR A 204 -20.47 -41.62 1.56
CA THR A 204 -20.31 -40.32 2.26
C THR A 204 -19.08 -40.30 3.15
N LEU A 205 -18.16 -39.36 2.88
CA LEU A 205 -16.94 -39.22 3.67
C LEU A 205 -17.26 -38.66 5.08
N PRO A 206 -16.67 -39.22 6.15
CA PRO A 206 -16.87 -38.72 7.51
C PRO A 206 -16.39 -37.30 7.70
N GLN A 207 -17.06 -36.59 8.61
CA GLN A 207 -16.48 -35.39 9.19
C GLN A 207 -15.44 -35.77 10.26
N LEU A 208 -14.15 -35.56 9.99
CA LEU A 208 -13.09 -35.86 10.96
C LEU A 208 -12.99 -34.75 12.02
N PRO A 209 -12.72 -35.11 13.30
CA PRO A 209 -12.60 -34.13 14.38
C PRO A 209 -11.23 -33.45 14.47
N LEU A 210 -10.21 -33.99 13.77
CA LEU A 210 -8.83 -33.58 13.88
C LEU A 210 -8.15 -33.56 12.51
N PRO A 211 -7.26 -32.59 12.24
CA PRO A 211 -6.99 -31.40 13.06
C PRO A 211 -8.20 -30.46 13.13
N CYS A 212 -8.20 -29.50 14.07
CA CYS A 212 -9.23 -28.46 14.12
C CYS A 212 -8.97 -27.45 13.00
N LEU A 213 -9.91 -27.33 12.06
CA LEU A 213 -9.86 -26.34 10.99
C LEU A 213 -10.34 -24.98 11.50
N HIS A 214 -9.53 -23.94 11.33
CA HIS A 214 -9.91 -22.56 11.65
C HIS A 214 -10.51 -21.91 10.41
N SER A 215 -11.75 -22.24 10.07
CA SER A 215 -12.41 -21.81 8.83
C SER A 215 -12.41 -20.28 8.64
N ALA A 216 -12.56 -19.50 9.72
CA ALA A 216 -12.54 -18.03 9.65
C ALA A 216 -11.20 -17.44 9.14
N GLN A 217 -10.07 -18.12 9.42
CA GLN A 217 -8.73 -17.69 9.00
C GLN A 217 -8.38 -18.13 7.56
N THR A 218 -9.30 -18.80 6.87
CA THR A 218 -9.10 -19.23 5.48
C THR A 218 -8.87 -18.02 4.58
N ARG A 219 -7.78 -18.04 3.80
CA ARG A 219 -7.47 -17.02 2.79
C ARG A 219 -7.64 -17.62 1.40
N VAL A 220 -8.12 -16.82 0.46
CA VAL A 220 -8.32 -17.24 -0.93
C VAL A 220 -7.60 -16.28 -1.84
N PHE A 221 -6.69 -16.79 -2.65
CA PHE A 221 -5.91 -16.02 -3.61
C PHE A 221 -6.28 -16.38 -5.04
N PHE A 222 -6.50 -15.35 -5.83
CA PHE A 222 -6.80 -15.41 -7.25
C PHE A 222 -5.61 -14.86 -8.02
N GLY A 223 -5.05 -15.64 -8.93
CA GLY A 223 -4.02 -15.15 -9.83
C GLY A 223 -2.92 -16.17 -10.09
N HIS A 224 -2.11 -15.87 -11.09
CA HIS A 224 -1.06 -16.75 -11.58
C HIS A 224 0.21 -16.69 -10.71
N GLU A 225 0.90 -17.82 -10.57
CA GLU A 225 2.29 -17.83 -10.08
C GLU A 225 3.17 -17.15 -11.13
N ARG A 226 3.70 -15.97 -10.79
CA ARG A 226 4.46 -15.15 -11.73
C ARG A 226 5.84 -15.74 -11.95
N ARG A 227 6.35 -15.60 -13.18
CA ARG A 227 7.72 -16.03 -13.50
C ARG A 227 8.73 -15.21 -12.69
N LEU A 228 9.76 -15.89 -12.19
CA LEU A 228 10.91 -15.22 -11.59
C LEU A 228 11.62 -14.41 -12.66
N ALA A 229 12.06 -13.21 -12.30
CA ALA A 229 12.82 -12.38 -13.22
C ALA A 229 14.18 -13.04 -13.52
N GLU A 230 14.56 -13.08 -14.79
CA GLU A 230 15.84 -13.64 -15.24
C GLU A 230 16.89 -12.53 -15.41
N GLY A 231 18.11 -12.76 -14.92
CA GLY A 231 19.23 -11.83 -15.07
C GLY A 231 19.05 -10.53 -14.27
N GLU A 232 19.26 -9.38 -14.92
CA GLU A 232 19.16 -8.02 -14.33
C GLU A 232 17.72 -7.46 -14.30
N LYS A 233 16.73 -8.27 -14.69
CA LYS A 233 15.32 -7.87 -14.69
C LYS A 233 14.77 -7.86 -13.28
N GLN A 234 13.94 -6.88 -12.96
CA GLN A 234 13.12 -6.83 -11.75
C GLN A 234 11.64 -6.97 -12.13
N ALA A 235 11.00 -8.05 -11.71
CA ALA A 235 9.58 -8.27 -12.00
C ALA A 235 8.67 -7.38 -11.13
N ALA A 236 7.57 -6.93 -11.72
CA ALA A 236 6.48 -6.28 -11.00
C ALA A 236 5.76 -7.30 -10.11
N THR A 237 5.99 -7.28 -8.79
CA THR A 237 5.39 -8.22 -7.83
C THR A 237 5.02 -7.54 -6.51
N HIS A 238 3.79 -7.04 -6.36
CA HIS A 238 3.32 -6.46 -5.09
C HIS A 238 2.30 -7.32 -4.33
N VAL A 239 1.82 -8.44 -4.89
CA VAL A 239 0.84 -9.29 -4.21
C VAL A 239 1.41 -10.68 -3.95
N TRP A 240 1.50 -11.05 -2.67
CA TRP A 240 1.95 -12.35 -2.22
C TRP A 240 0.95 -12.94 -1.23
N LEU A 241 0.78 -14.26 -1.24
CA LEU A 241 -0.07 -14.95 -0.27
C LEU A 241 0.48 -14.86 1.16
N ASP A 242 1.80 -14.70 1.30
CA ASP A 242 2.49 -14.52 2.59
C ASP A 242 2.34 -13.10 3.17
N GLN A 243 1.82 -12.15 2.41
CA GLN A 243 1.63 -10.78 2.87
C GLN A 243 0.44 -10.70 3.85
N GLU A 244 0.64 -10.01 4.97
CA GLU A 244 -0.45 -9.67 5.88
C GLU A 244 -1.35 -8.59 5.27
N TYR A 245 -2.63 -8.59 5.67
CA TYR A 245 -3.57 -7.60 5.18
C TYR A 245 -3.29 -6.23 5.82
N ASP A 246 -3.00 -5.23 4.99
CA ASP A 246 -2.84 -3.84 5.37
C ASP A 246 -3.96 -3.00 4.75
N GLY A 247 -4.81 -2.42 5.61
CA GLY A 247 -5.95 -1.63 5.19
C GLY A 247 -5.59 -0.29 4.53
N GLU A 248 -4.50 0.36 4.95
CA GLU A 248 -4.05 1.63 4.37
C GLU A 248 -3.51 1.41 2.95
N GLN A 249 -2.71 0.36 2.77
CA GLN A 249 -2.23 -0.03 1.45
C GLN A 249 -3.37 -0.48 0.54
N ALA A 250 -4.34 -1.25 1.05
CA ALA A 250 -5.50 -1.68 0.28
C ALA A 250 -6.31 -0.48 -0.24
N GLN A 251 -6.52 0.54 0.61
CA GLN A 251 -7.20 1.78 0.26
C GLN A 251 -6.42 2.58 -0.80
N LEU A 252 -5.10 2.70 -0.65
CA LEU A 252 -4.24 3.36 -1.62
C LEU A 252 -4.35 2.72 -3.02
N TRP A 253 -4.33 1.39 -3.10
CA TRP A 253 -4.49 0.69 -4.38
C TRP A 253 -5.89 0.87 -4.98
N ALA A 254 -6.93 0.92 -4.14
CA ALA A 254 -8.29 1.20 -4.58
C ALA A 254 -8.41 2.60 -5.19
N GLU A 255 -7.80 3.61 -4.57
CA GLU A 255 -7.78 4.99 -5.08
C GLU A 255 -7.03 5.11 -6.41
N LEU A 256 -5.86 4.46 -6.53
CA LEU A 256 -5.11 4.42 -7.80
C LEU A 256 -5.90 3.72 -8.90
N GLU A 257 -6.59 2.62 -8.58
CA GLU A 257 -7.42 1.89 -9.54
C GLU A 257 -8.62 2.72 -10.00
N GLU A 258 -9.31 3.38 -9.05
CA GLU A 258 -10.43 4.29 -9.33
C GLU A 258 -10.02 5.43 -10.26
N GLN A 259 -8.85 6.04 -10.02
CA GLN A 259 -8.30 7.10 -10.87
C GLN A 259 -8.10 6.61 -12.32
N VAL A 260 -7.46 5.45 -12.51
CA VAL A 260 -7.23 4.92 -13.87
C VAL A 260 -8.55 4.54 -14.55
N VAL A 261 -9.48 3.94 -13.82
CA VAL A 261 -10.81 3.58 -14.34
C VAL A 261 -11.60 4.82 -14.74
N GLY A 262 -11.53 5.90 -13.97
CA GLY A 262 -12.12 7.18 -14.32
C GLY A 262 -11.58 7.72 -15.65
N VAL A 263 -10.25 7.73 -15.81
CA VAL A 263 -9.59 8.17 -17.06
C VAL A 263 -9.95 7.27 -18.24
N ALA A 264 -9.94 5.95 -18.05
CA ALA A 264 -10.33 4.96 -19.07
C ALA A 264 -11.78 5.17 -19.56
N ASN A 265 -12.67 5.62 -18.68
CA ASN A 265 -14.10 5.84 -18.95
C ASN A 265 -14.45 7.33 -19.10
N LYS A 266 -13.54 8.13 -19.69
CA LYS A 266 -13.78 9.55 -20.05
C LYS A 266 -14.17 10.44 -18.87
N GLY A 267 -13.56 10.22 -17.71
CA GLY A 267 -13.75 11.01 -16.49
C GLY A 267 -14.88 10.55 -15.58
N SER A 268 -15.46 9.36 -15.80
CA SER A 268 -16.53 8.81 -14.97
C SER A 268 -16.22 7.40 -14.48
N VAL A 269 -16.45 7.14 -13.19
CA VAL A 269 -16.30 5.79 -12.61
C VAL A 269 -17.63 5.04 -12.78
N PRO A 270 -17.64 3.81 -13.33
CA PRO A 270 -18.85 3.02 -13.45
C PRO A 270 -19.53 2.77 -12.09
N ILE A 271 -20.86 2.83 -12.04
CA ILE A 271 -21.66 2.65 -10.79
C ILE A 271 -21.38 1.29 -10.12
N GLY A 272 -21.02 0.27 -10.90
CA GLY A 272 -20.67 -1.06 -10.40
C GLY A 272 -19.17 -1.30 -10.20
N PHE A 273 -18.32 -0.27 -10.29
CA PHE A 273 -16.88 -0.41 -10.11
C PHE A 273 -16.54 -0.99 -8.74
N GLN A 274 -15.56 -1.89 -8.72
CA GLN A 274 -14.99 -2.45 -7.51
C GLN A 274 -13.48 -2.56 -7.67
N PRO A 275 -12.70 -2.15 -6.66
CA PRO A 275 -11.27 -2.38 -6.65
C PRO A 275 -10.94 -3.86 -6.76
N THR A 276 -9.93 -4.18 -7.54
CA THR A 276 -9.46 -5.55 -7.72
C THR A 276 -8.84 -6.06 -6.42
N GLN A 277 -9.26 -7.24 -5.97
CA GLN A 277 -8.72 -7.86 -4.77
C GLN A 277 -8.26 -9.29 -5.04
N TYR A 278 -6.94 -9.48 -5.09
CA TYR A 278 -6.32 -10.76 -5.40
C TYR A 278 -6.33 -11.73 -4.21
N CYS A 279 -6.25 -11.23 -2.97
CA CYS A 279 -6.26 -12.07 -1.77
C CYS A 279 -7.41 -11.67 -0.85
N LEU A 280 -8.35 -12.61 -0.63
CA LEU A 280 -9.48 -12.47 0.29
C LEU A 280 -9.16 -13.11 1.64
N SER A 281 -9.63 -12.48 2.72
CA SER A 281 -9.45 -12.95 4.09
C SER A 281 -10.64 -12.53 4.98
N CYS A 282 -10.57 -12.74 6.29
CA CYS A 282 -11.58 -12.22 7.21
C CYS A 282 -11.60 -10.68 7.34
N HIS A 283 -10.59 -9.99 6.81
CA HIS A 283 -10.47 -8.52 6.86
C HIS A 283 -10.97 -7.84 5.58
N THR A 284 -11.32 -8.60 4.55
CA THR A 284 -11.77 -8.08 3.25
C THR A 284 -13.29 -8.04 3.15
N ASP A 285 -13.84 -7.22 2.25
CA ASP A 285 -15.27 -7.19 1.99
C ASP A 285 -15.66 -8.38 1.10
N ASN A 286 -16.18 -9.44 1.72
CA ASN A 286 -16.57 -10.68 1.06
C ASN A 286 -18.08 -10.77 0.80
N LEU A 287 -18.81 -9.65 0.78
CA LEU A 287 -20.26 -9.64 0.56
C LEU A 287 -20.67 -10.03 -0.87
N ARG A 288 -19.74 -10.01 -1.82
CA ARG A 288 -19.99 -10.34 -3.23
C ARG A 288 -19.15 -11.54 -3.66
N TYR A 289 -19.65 -12.25 -4.67
CA TYR A 289 -18.95 -13.35 -5.29
C TYR A 289 -17.68 -12.84 -6.01
N PRO A 290 -16.48 -13.34 -5.66
CA PRO A 290 -15.25 -12.93 -6.31
C PRO A 290 -15.16 -13.45 -7.73
N LEU A 291 -14.38 -12.77 -8.57
CA LEU A 291 -14.18 -13.16 -9.96
C LEU A 291 -12.84 -13.88 -10.11
N ALA A 292 -12.86 -15.00 -10.81
CA ALA A 292 -11.66 -15.71 -11.25
C ALA A 292 -11.68 -15.86 -12.77
N VAL A 293 -10.53 -16.09 -13.39
CA VAL A 293 -10.40 -16.28 -14.84
C VAL A 293 -10.17 -17.77 -15.11
N VAL A 294 -10.74 -18.29 -16.20
CA VAL A 294 -10.48 -19.67 -16.63
C VAL A 294 -8.98 -19.88 -16.93
N GLU A 295 -8.45 -21.07 -16.66
CA GLU A 295 -7.02 -21.41 -16.76
C GLU A 295 -6.09 -20.63 -15.80
N GLU A 296 -6.63 -19.88 -14.83
CA GLU A 296 -5.86 -19.25 -13.76
C GLU A 296 -6.07 -19.94 -12.41
N PRO A 297 -4.99 -20.17 -11.64
CA PRO A 297 -5.12 -20.92 -10.40
C PRO A 297 -5.80 -20.10 -9.29
N ILE A 298 -6.57 -20.83 -8.48
CA ILE A 298 -7.20 -20.35 -7.25
C ILE A 298 -6.52 -21.08 -6.10
N ILE A 299 -5.85 -20.35 -5.22
CA ILE A 299 -5.14 -20.93 -4.08
C ILE A 299 -5.95 -20.67 -2.81
N VAL A 300 -6.38 -21.74 -2.15
CA VAL A 300 -7.08 -21.68 -0.86
C VAL A 300 -6.10 -22.08 0.23
N GLU A 301 -5.80 -21.14 1.12
CA GLU A 301 -4.95 -21.38 2.28
C GLU A 301 -5.83 -21.66 3.51
N VAL A 302 -5.64 -22.84 4.11
CA VAL A 302 -6.37 -23.28 5.29
C VAL A 302 -5.45 -23.44 6.49
N VAL A 303 -5.92 -23.00 7.66
CA VAL A 303 -5.17 -23.05 8.92
C VAL A 303 -5.69 -24.20 9.79
N PHE A 304 -4.78 -25.07 10.21
CA PHE A 304 -5.06 -26.21 11.08
C PHE A 304 -4.46 -26.00 12.47
N ARG A 305 -5.20 -26.37 13.51
CA ARG A 305 -4.73 -26.47 14.89
C ARG A 305 -4.76 -27.93 15.34
N ASN A 306 -3.64 -28.44 15.85
CA ASN A 306 -3.60 -29.73 16.53
C ASN A 306 -3.85 -29.52 18.04
N PRO A 307 -5.00 -29.94 18.60
CA PRO A 307 -5.26 -29.84 20.04
C PRO A 307 -4.54 -30.93 20.85
N LEU A 308 -4.02 -31.98 20.21
CA LEU A 308 -3.34 -33.07 20.89
C LEU A 308 -1.85 -32.78 21.12
N LYS A 309 -1.28 -33.37 22.18
CA LYS A 309 0.15 -33.37 22.47
C LYS A 309 0.95 -34.38 21.63
N VAL A 310 0.28 -35.04 20.67
CA VAL A 310 0.89 -36.02 19.77
C VAL A 310 0.85 -35.51 18.33
N PRO A 311 1.88 -35.78 17.52
CA PRO A 311 1.88 -35.38 16.12
C PRO A 311 0.81 -36.16 15.33
N LEU A 312 0.10 -35.45 14.46
CA LEU A 312 -0.88 -36.03 13.53
C LEU A 312 -0.22 -36.30 12.18
N ALA A 313 -0.46 -37.47 11.60
CA ALA A 313 -0.07 -37.77 10.23
C ALA A 313 -1.24 -37.38 9.30
N LEU A 314 -1.01 -36.46 8.37
CA LEU A 314 -1.98 -36.07 7.35
C LEU A 314 -1.43 -36.44 5.97
N ALA A 315 -2.24 -37.09 5.16
CA ALA A 315 -1.95 -37.44 3.77
C ALA A 315 -3.13 -37.03 2.87
N GLU A 316 -2.88 -36.96 1.56
CA GLU A 316 -3.95 -36.75 0.55
C GLU A 316 -4.84 -35.53 0.83
N LEU A 317 -4.26 -34.37 1.16
CA LEU A 317 -5.04 -33.15 1.32
C LEU A 317 -5.68 -32.76 -0.04
N SER A 318 -6.90 -32.26 -0.03
CA SER A 318 -7.56 -31.71 -1.23
C SER A 318 -8.78 -30.89 -0.87
N LEU A 319 -9.29 -30.10 -1.81
CA LEU A 319 -10.54 -29.37 -1.64
C LEU A 319 -11.68 -30.17 -2.27
N LEU A 320 -12.79 -30.32 -1.55
CA LEU A 320 -14.07 -30.70 -2.12
C LEU A 320 -14.74 -29.45 -2.67
N TRP A 321 -15.16 -29.50 -3.93
CA TRP A 321 -15.84 -28.39 -4.57
C TRP A 321 -17.04 -28.85 -5.40
N LYS A 322 -17.93 -27.89 -5.66
CA LYS A 322 -19.06 -28.03 -6.57
C LYS A 322 -18.95 -26.98 -7.65
N PHE A 323 -19.05 -27.39 -8.91
CA PHE A 323 -18.97 -26.50 -10.05
C PHE A 323 -20.25 -26.56 -10.88
N THR A 324 -20.83 -25.40 -11.18
CA THR A 324 -22.00 -25.25 -12.05
C THR A 324 -21.60 -24.51 -13.31
N PRO A 325 -21.50 -25.18 -14.48
CA PRO A 325 -21.14 -24.52 -15.73
C PRO A 325 -22.13 -23.42 -16.08
N LYS A 326 -21.63 -22.24 -16.48
CA LYS A 326 -22.43 -21.14 -17.02
C LYS A 326 -21.74 -20.52 -18.22
N ASP A 327 -22.48 -20.40 -19.32
CA ASP A 327 -22.04 -19.68 -20.51
C ASP A 327 -22.43 -18.21 -20.40
N PHE A 328 -21.47 -17.36 -20.04
CA PHE A 328 -21.71 -15.91 -19.90
C PHE A 328 -21.81 -15.18 -21.26
N SER A 329 -21.66 -15.88 -22.38
CA SER A 329 -21.72 -15.35 -23.75
C SER A 329 -23.11 -15.41 -24.38
N ARG A 330 -24.11 -16.05 -23.75
CA ARG A 330 -25.51 -16.14 -24.25
C ARG A 330 -26.50 -15.46 -23.27
N PRO A 331 -27.60 -14.85 -23.76
CA PRO A 331 -28.65 -14.29 -22.90
C PRO A 331 -29.31 -15.38 -22.03
N PRO A 332 -29.88 -15.00 -20.87
CA PRO A 332 -30.37 -15.96 -19.87
C PRO A 332 -31.54 -16.78 -20.44
N GLY A 333 -31.28 -18.06 -20.76
CA GLY A 333 -32.31 -18.99 -21.25
C GLY A 333 -31.85 -20.43 -21.50
N GLY A 334 -30.59 -20.78 -21.21
CA GLY A 334 -30.09 -22.15 -21.31
C GLY A 334 -30.36 -22.96 -20.05
N VAL A 335 -30.71 -24.24 -20.23
CA VAL A 335 -30.83 -25.22 -19.14
C VAL A 335 -29.49 -25.27 -18.38
N PRO A 336 -29.47 -25.10 -17.04
CA PRO A 336 -28.23 -25.19 -16.27
C PRO A 336 -27.59 -26.56 -16.48
N GLY A 337 -26.31 -26.59 -16.83
CA GLY A 337 -25.54 -27.83 -16.95
C GLY A 337 -25.48 -28.57 -15.61
N GLU A 338 -25.46 -29.90 -15.64
CA GLU A 338 -25.33 -30.73 -14.44
C GLU A 338 -24.10 -30.31 -13.62
N ALA A 339 -24.29 -30.19 -12.30
CA ALA A 339 -23.23 -29.79 -11.39
C ALA A 339 -22.18 -30.91 -11.27
N LEU A 340 -20.91 -30.57 -11.46
CA LEU A 340 -19.78 -31.49 -11.33
C LEU A 340 -19.21 -31.40 -9.90
N SER A 341 -18.90 -32.55 -9.29
CA SER A 341 -18.19 -32.66 -8.01
C SER A 341 -16.95 -33.55 -8.16
N ASN A 342 -15.88 -33.23 -7.44
CA ASN A 342 -14.60 -33.93 -7.53
C ASN A 342 -14.40 -34.99 -6.44
N GLU A 343 -15.37 -35.90 -6.25
CA GLU A 343 -15.32 -36.87 -5.15
C GLU A 343 -14.10 -37.83 -5.17
N LYS A 344 -13.22 -37.78 -6.18
CA LYS A 344 -12.01 -38.60 -6.30
C LYS A 344 -10.84 -37.85 -6.96
N GLU A 345 -9.93 -37.30 -6.16
CA GLU A 345 -8.46 -37.23 -6.34
C GLU A 345 -7.84 -36.15 -5.42
N ALA A 346 -6.62 -36.38 -4.91
CA ALA A 346 -6.01 -35.57 -3.84
C ALA A 346 -4.47 -35.53 -3.87
N ALA A 347 -3.86 -34.39 -3.46
CA ALA A 347 -2.41 -34.15 -3.46
C ALA A 347 -1.96 -33.29 -2.24
N ALA A 348 -0.82 -33.62 -1.63
CA ALA A 348 -0.53 -33.37 -0.22
C ALA A 348 0.46 -32.22 0.16
N GLY A 349 0.32 -31.73 1.40
CA GLY A 349 1.35 -31.10 2.27
C GLY A 349 1.05 -29.64 2.70
N ARG A 350 1.47 -29.06 3.84
CA ARG A 350 1.73 -29.43 5.25
C ARG A 350 1.68 -28.07 6.04
N VAL A 351 1.08 -28.00 7.25
CA VAL A 351 0.94 -26.83 8.20
C VAL A 351 0.83 -25.42 7.57
N SER A 352 -0.38 -24.84 7.60
CA SER A 352 -0.93 -23.97 6.55
C SER A 352 -0.89 -24.69 5.21
N ALA A 353 -2.02 -25.27 4.81
CA ALA A 353 -2.08 -25.98 3.54
C ALA A 353 -2.58 -25.02 2.47
N ARG A 354 -1.77 -24.83 1.43
CA ARG A 354 -2.14 -24.09 0.22
C ARG A 354 -2.61 -25.10 -0.80
N LEU A 355 -3.90 -25.09 -1.07
CA LEU A 355 -4.56 -26.03 -1.97
C LEU A 355 -4.95 -25.27 -3.23
N GLN A 356 -4.49 -25.76 -4.38
CA GLN A 356 -4.66 -25.09 -5.67
C GLN A 356 -5.79 -25.74 -6.47
N LEU A 357 -6.63 -24.92 -7.08
CA LEU A 357 -7.65 -25.32 -8.05
C LEU A 357 -7.35 -24.63 -9.39
N LEU A 358 -7.50 -25.36 -10.49
CA LEU A 358 -7.38 -24.82 -11.85
C LEU A 358 -8.71 -25.02 -12.60
N PRO A 359 -9.51 -23.95 -12.78
CA PRO A 359 -10.79 -24.02 -13.47
C PRO A 359 -10.58 -24.02 -14.99
N HIS A 360 -11.13 -25.02 -15.68
CA HIS A 360 -11.00 -25.16 -17.14
C HIS A 360 -12.27 -24.74 -17.93
N LYS A 361 -13.33 -24.32 -17.22
CA LYS A 361 -14.61 -23.91 -17.81
C LYS A 361 -15.18 -22.71 -17.06
N THR A 362 -15.99 -21.90 -17.74
CA THR A 362 -16.72 -20.78 -17.13
C THR A 362 -17.92 -21.28 -16.33
N GLY A 363 -18.20 -20.65 -15.19
CA GLY A 363 -19.25 -21.11 -14.29
C GLY A 363 -19.16 -20.55 -12.88
N GLU A 364 -19.91 -21.15 -11.97
CA GLU A 364 -19.89 -20.85 -10.54
C GLU A 364 -19.22 -22.00 -9.80
N LEU A 365 -18.15 -21.70 -9.06
CA LEU A 365 -17.42 -22.65 -8.24
C LEU A 365 -17.75 -22.39 -6.76
N GLN A 366 -17.96 -23.46 -6.00
CA GLN A 366 -18.17 -23.41 -4.56
C GLN A 366 -17.19 -24.37 -3.90
N VAL A 367 -16.33 -23.86 -3.01
CA VAL A 367 -15.41 -24.68 -2.22
C VAL A 367 -16.09 -25.06 -0.89
N LEU A 368 -16.31 -26.35 -0.67
CA LEU A 368 -17.20 -26.84 0.39
C LEU A 368 -16.43 -27.34 1.62
N SER A 369 -15.40 -28.14 1.43
CA SER A 369 -14.69 -28.80 2.54
C SER A 369 -13.25 -29.13 2.20
N VAL A 370 -12.42 -29.39 3.21
CA VAL A 370 -11.09 -29.95 3.04
C VAL A 370 -11.15 -31.45 3.28
N LEU A 371 -10.65 -32.21 2.32
CA LEU A 371 -10.51 -33.67 2.34
C LEU A 371 -9.09 -34.03 2.78
N TYR A 372 -8.94 -35.02 3.64
CA TYR A 372 -7.63 -35.53 4.04
C TYR A 372 -7.72 -36.93 4.66
N SER A 373 -6.58 -37.62 4.69
CA SER A 373 -6.39 -38.90 5.37
C SER A 373 -5.64 -38.68 6.68
N LEU A 374 -6.30 -38.96 7.80
CA LEU A 374 -5.77 -38.83 9.16
C LEU A 374 -5.16 -40.16 9.64
N GLY A 375 -3.95 -40.11 10.17
CA GLY A 375 -3.26 -41.25 10.77
C GLY A 375 -2.44 -40.86 12.01
N THR A 376 -1.88 -41.88 12.66
CA THR A 376 -0.91 -41.72 13.76
C THR A 376 0.52 -41.78 13.22
N VAL A 377 1.42 -40.96 13.76
CA VAL A 377 2.87 -41.12 13.53
C VAL A 377 3.38 -42.22 14.47
N GLU A 378 4.00 -43.26 13.92
CA GLU A 378 4.72 -44.24 14.72
C GLU A 378 6.10 -43.67 15.06
N GLU A 379 6.41 -43.52 16.35
CA GLU A 379 7.78 -43.27 16.79
C GLU A 379 8.56 -44.57 16.61
N ASP A 380 9.40 -44.60 15.57
CA ASP A 380 10.36 -45.67 15.36
C ASP A 380 11.42 -45.58 16.47
N ASN A 381 11.13 -46.15 17.65
CA ASN A 381 12.11 -46.35 18.70
C ASN A 381 13.05 -47.48 18.27
N GLY A 382 13.96 -47.17 17.36
CA GLY A 382 14.96 -48.08 16.84
C GLY A 382 16.32 -47.40 16.74
N THR A 383 17.07 -47.37 17.84
CA THR A 383 18.53 -47.35 17.77
C THR A 383 19.00 -48.61 17.03
N SER A 384 19.34 -48.48 15.75
CA SER A 384 20.22 -49.44 15.10
C SER A 384 20.93 -48.81 13.91
N GLU A 385 22.19 -48.49 14.11
CA GLU A 385 23.17 -48.33 13.04
C GLU A 385 23.27 -49.62 12.22
N GLY A 386 23.40 -49.46 10.90
CA GLY A 386 24.22 -50.35 10.09
C GLY A 386 23.59 -51.66 9.59
N SER A 387 23.36 -51.68 8.28
CA SER A 387 23.67 -52.78 7.35
C SER A 387 22.47 -53.31 6.56
N ARG A 388 22.43 -52.87 5.30
CA ARG A 388 21.63 -53.45 4.23
C ARG A 388 22.26 -54.78 3.81
N THR A 389 21.63 -55.91 4.12
CA THR A 389 21.80 -57.12 3.31
C THR A 389 20.45 -57.80 3.10
N ARG A 390 20.12 -58.02 1.82
CA ARG A 390 18.98 -58.79 1.34
C ARG A 390 19.24 -60.27 1.60
N SER A 391 18.27 -60.98 2.18
CA SER A 391 18.16 -62.43 2.03
C SER A 391 16.71 -62.89 2.24
N ASN A 392 16.16 -63.55 1.22
CA ASN A 392 14.90 -64.29 1.25
C ASN A 392 15.08 -65.59 2.02
N THR A 393 14.20 -65.89 2.99
CA THR A 393 13.73 -67.27 3.21
C THR A 393 12.43 -67.29 4.03
N LEU A 394 11.47 -68.11 3.56
CA LEU A 394 10.18 -68.42 4.18
C LEU A 394 10.35 -69.33 5.40
N THR A 395 9.81 -68.93 6.55
CA THR A 395 9.29 -69.85 7.58
C THR A 395 8.12 -69.21 8.32
N LEU A 396 7.03 -69.98 8.40
CA LEU A 396 5.81 -69.73 9.17
C LEU A 396 6.14 -69.74 10.67
N GLU A 397 5.78 -68.69 11.42
CA GLU A 397 5.34 -68.78 12.82
C GLU A 397 4.84 -67.43 13.39
N TYR A 398 4.01 -67.52 14.42
CA TYR A 398 3.22 -66.47 15.07
C TYR A 398 4.02 -65.25 15.57
N SER A 399 3.33 -64.10 15.62
CA SER A 399 3.60 -62.86 16.38
C SER A 399 4.38 -61.72 15.69
N HIS A 400 3.88 -60.50 15.97
CA HIS A 400 4.29 -59.16 15.50
C HIS A 400 3.84 -58.75 14.09
N HIS A 401 2.57 -58.36 13.99
CA HIS A 401 2.11 -57.45 12.94
C HIS A 401 2.77 -56.08 13.17
N THR A 402 3.80 -55.75 12.40
CA THR A 402 4.19 -54.35 12.15
C THR A 402 3.03 -53.71 11.39
N SER A 403 2.10 -53.11 12.14
CA SER A 403 0.90 -52.49 11.60
C SER A 403 1.31 -51.31 10.74
N ARG A 404 1.03 -51.37 9.43
CA ARG A 404 1.02 -50.15 8.61
C ARG A 404 0.19 -49.07 9.33
N PRO A 405 0.66 -47.80 9.36
CA PRO A 405 -0.07 -46.72 9.99
C PRO A 405 -1.51 -46.67 9.46
N THR A 406 -2.45 -46.67 10.39
CA THR A 406 -3.88 -46.76 10.05
C THR A 406 -4.35 -45.38 9.63
N PHE A 407 -4.56 -45.17 8.33
CA PHE A 407 -5.14 -43.95 7.78
C PHE A 407 -6.65 -44.09 7.61
N VAL A 408 -7.36 -43.02 7.96
CA VAL A 408 -8.81 -42.85 7.75
C VAL A 408 -9.02 -41.60 6.90
N ARG A 409 -9.64 -41.76 5.75
CA ARG A 409 -10.01 -40.64 4.87
C ARG A 409 -11.32 -40.01 5.32
N GLY A 410 -11.34 -38.69 5.36
CA GLY A 410 -12.53 -37.92 5.69
C GLY A 410 -12.45 -36.48 5.21
N ARG A 411 -13.41 -35.68 5.68
CA ARG A 411 -13.60 -34.28 5.30
C ARG A 411 -13.79 -33.38 6.52
N GLN A 412 -13.62 -32.09 6.33
CA GLN A 412 -13.96 -31.08 7.32
C GLN A 412 -14.49 -29.84 6.60
N ASP A 413 -15.71 -29.43 6.96
CA ASP A 413 -16.45 -28.39 6.25
C ASP A 413 -15.85 -27.00 6.47
N LEU A 414 -15.75 -26.23 5.39
CA LEU A 414 -15.27 -24.86 5.38
C LEU A 414 -16.43 -23.91 5.62
N GLU A 415 -16.98 -23.92 6.83
CA GLU A 415 -18.05 -23.00 7.23
C GLU A 415 -17.46 -21.66 7.64
N ILE A 416 -17.52 -20.68 6.74
CA ILE A 416 -17.08 -19.31 7.00
C ILE A 416 -18.28 -18.46 7.42
N GLN A 417 -18.19 -17.83 8.58
CA GLN A 417 -19.16 -16.84 9.04
C GLN A 417 -18.68 -15.44 8.68
N GLY A 418 -19.55 -14.64 8.06
CA GLY A 418 -19.26 -13.26 7.74
C GLY A 418 -19.28 -12.34 8.98
N PRO A 419 -19.01 -11.04 8.78
CA PRO A 419 -18.92 -10.07 9.86
C PRO A 419 -20.26 -9.96 10.62
N ARG A 420 -20.17 -9.69 11.92
CA ARG A 420 -21.36 -9.47 12.75
C ARG A 420 -22.05 -8.18 12.32
N LEU A 421 -23.32 -8.28 11.97
CA LEU A 421 -24.18 -7.15 11.63
C LEU A 421 -24.52 -6.38 12.91
N ASN A 422 -24.33 -5.06 12.88
CA ASN A 422 -24.58 -4.18 14.03
C ASN A 422 -25.30 -2.87 13.63
N THR A 423 -25.98 -2.85 12.48
CA THR A 423 -26.53 -1.62 11.89
C THR A 423 -27.91 -1.33 12.46
N THR A 424 -28.82 -2.30 12.40
CA THR A 424 -30.20 -2.17 12.90
C THR A 424 -30.31 -2.47 14.40
N LYS A 425 -31.38 -1.99 15.05
CA LYS A 425 -31.62 -2.26 16.48
C LYS A 425 -31.86 -3.75 16.72
N GLU A 426 -32.46 -4.42 15.75
CA GLU A 426 -32.70 -5.85 15.68
C GLU A 426 -31.38 -6.63 15.52
N GLU A 427 -30.43 -6.16 14.70
CA GLU A 427 -29.07 -6.74 14.57
C GLU A 427 -28.21 -6.51 15.82
N LYS A 428 -28.40 -5.39 16.53
CA LYS A 428 -27.69 -5.15 17.81
C LYS A 428 -28.21 -6.06 18.93
N THR A 429 -29.51 -6.38 18.92
CA THR A 429 -30.17 -7.19 19.96
C THR A 429 -30.17 -8.69 19.64
N SER A 430 -30.06 -9.09 18.37
CA SER A 430 -29.91 -10.49 17.94
C SER A 430 -28.56 -10.69 17.24
N VAL A 431 -27.76 -11.66 17.67
CA VAL A 431 -26.45 -11.96 17.04
C VAL A 431 -26.71 -12.49 15.63
N ARG A 432 -26.55 -11.63 14.61
CA ARG A 432 -26.68 -11.96 13.19
C ARG A 432 -25.37 -11.68 12.46
N HIS A 433 -25.03 -12.55 11.52
CA HIS A 433 -23.83 -12.45 10.70
C HIS A 433 -24.23 -12.20 9.24
N GLY A 434 -23.42 -11.40 8.53
CA GLY A 434 -23.55 -11.23 7.08
C GLY A 434 -23.04 -12.44 6.30
N PRO A 435 -23.30 -12.51 4.99
CA PRO A 435 -22.71 -13.53 4.13
C PRO A 435 -21.21 -13.29 3.92
N ASP A 436 -20.48 -14.36 3.60
CA ASP A 436 -19.07 -14.32 3.19
C ASP A 436 -18.88 -15.28 2.00
N HIS A 437 -18.66 -14.72 0.81
CA HIS A 437 -18.60 -15.45 -0.45
C HIS A 437 -17.18 -15.71 -0.93
N ARG A 438 -16.15 -15.59 -0.07
CA ARG A 438 -14.75 -15.76 -0.49
C ARG A 438 -14.44 -17.13 -1.10
N LEU A 439 -15.23 -18.16 -0.77
CA LEU A 439 -15.13 -19.54 -1.27
C LEU A 439 -16.05 -19.84 -2.47
N ASP A 440 -16.78 -18.84 -2.97
CA ASP A 440 -17.76 -18.97 -4.04
C ASP A 440 -17.36 -18.19 -5.32
N PRO A 441 -16.19 -18.43 -5.94
CA PRO A 441 -15.78 -17.63 -7.09
C PRO A 441 -16.59 -17.92 -8.36
N VAL A 442 -16.84 -16.86 -9.13
CA VAL A 442 -17.42 -16.91 -10.47
C VAL A 442 -16.28 -16.94 -11.48
N ILE A 443 -16.18 -18.05 -12.22
CA ILE A 443 -15.18 -18.25 -13.26
C ILE A 443 -15.62 -17.58 -14.55
N THR A 444 -14.92 -16.52 -14.91
CA THR A 444 -15.14 -15.69 -16.09
C THR A 444 -14.38 -16.22 -17.32
N PRO A 445 -14.78 -15.82 -18.55
CA PRO A 445 -14.04 -16.13 -19.78
C PRO A 445 -12.55 -15.74 -19.74
N PRO A 446 -11.72 -16.27 -20.65
CA PRO A 446 -10.30 -15.91 -20.74
C PRO A 446 -10.08 -14.40 -20.78
N MET A 447 -9.06 -13.92 -20.06
CA MET A 447 -8.70 -12.51 -19.98
C MET A 447 -7.20 -12.34 -20.23
N PRO A 448 -6.74 -11.18 -20.75
CA PRO A 448 -5.33 -10.90 -20.91
C PRO A 448 -4.59 -11.00 -19.58
N LEU A 449 -3.31 -11.37 -19.56
CA LEU A 449 -2.48 -11.47 -18.36
C LEU A 449 -1.14 -10.80 -18.65
N LEU A 450 -0.86 -9.72 -17.92
CA LEU A 450 0.33 -8.89 -18.12
C LEU A 450 1.41 -9.22 -17.08
N GLU A 451 2.63 -9.45 -17.55
CA GLU A 451 3.85 -9.39 -16.76
C GLU A 451 4.65 -8.13 -17.12
N VAL A 452 5.27 -7.50 -16.13
CA VAL A 452 6.09 -6.29 -16.34
C VAL A 452 7.45 -6.50 -15.70
N PHE A 453 8.51 -6.20 -16.44
CA PHE A 453 9.89 -6.30 -15.99
C PHE A 453 10.59 -4.94 -16.15
N PHE A 454 11.16 -4.45 -15.07
CA PHE A 454 12.02 -3.27 -15.07
C PHE A 454 13.47 -3.72 -15.28
N ILE A 455 14.18 -3.05 -16.19
CA ILE A 455 15.58 -3.31 -16.51
C ILE A 455 16.37 -2.04 -16.15
N ASN A 456 17.41 -2.19 -15.34
CA ASN A 456 18.24 -1.09 -14.85
C ASN A 456 17.44 -0.04 -14.06
N PHE A 457 16.51 -0.49 -13.21
CA PHE A 457 15.77 0.42 -12.32
C PHE A 457 16.69 0.92 -11.19
N PRO A 458 16.91 2.24 -11.05
CA PRO A 458 17.79 2.80 -10.04
C PRO A 458 17.18 2.70 -8.64
N THR A 459 17.98 2.29 -7.67
CA THR A 459 17.62 2.29 -6.23
C THR A 459 18.05 3.58 -5.53
N GLY A 460 19.03 4.30 -6.08
CA GLY A 460 19.53 5.58 -5.59
C GLY A 460 19.67 6.60 -6.71
N LEU A 461 19.30 7.85 -6.45
CA LEU A 461 19.41 8.99 -7.37
C LEU A 461 19.84 10.25 -6.61
N LEU A 462 20.55 11.16 -7.27
CA LEU A 462 20.71 12.52 -6.79
C LEU A 462 19.41 13.33 -7.00
N CYS A 463 19.12 14.33 -6.16
CA CYS A 463 17.94 15.20 -6.34
C CYS A 463 17.97 15.84 -7.73
N GLY A 464 16.92 15.66 -8.52
CA GLY A 464 16.86 16.15 -9.91
C GLY A 464 17.70 15.38 -10.93
N GLU A 465 18.37 14.27 -10.56
CA GLU A 465 19.02 13.36 -11.52
C GLU A 465 18.00 12.78 -12.50
N ILE A 466 18.35 12.66 -13.78
CA ILE A 466 17.55 11.97 -14.77
C ILE A 466 18.25 10.67 -15.17
N ARG A 467 17.58 9.54 -14.94
CA ARG A 467 18.07 8.21 -15.28
C ARG A 467 17.15 7.54 -16.29
N LYS A 468 17.73 6.99 -17.35
CA LYS A 468 17.00 6.15 -18.32
C LYS A 468 17.06 4.70 -17.88
N ALA A 469 15.88 4.09 -17.68
CA ALA A 469 15.65 2.68 -17.47
C ALA A 469 14.82 2.12 -18.63
N TRP A 470 14.58 0.81 -18.64
CA TRP A 470 13.70 0.16 -19.62
C TRP A 470 12.62 -0.64 -18.91
N VAL A 471 11.44 -0.69 -19.52
CA VAL A 471 10.32 -1.52 -19.04
C VAL A 471 9.88 -2.42 -20.17
N GLU A 472 9.80 -3.72 -19.87
CA GLU A 472 9.32 -4.76 -20.77
C GLU A 472 7.94 -5.22 -20.28
N PHE A 473 6.95 -5.11 -21.16
CA PHE A 473 5.57 -5.54 -20.96
C PHE A 473 5.36 -6.82 -21.76
N VAL A 474 4.95 -7.91 -21.11
CA VAL A 474 4.78 -9.21 -21.76
C VAL A 474 3.36 -9.71 -21.54
N ASN A 475 2.64 -10.03 -22.62
CA ASN A 475 1.36 -10.71 -22.53
C ASN A 475 1.57 -12.21 -22.44
N VAL A 476 1.30 -12.81 -21.30
CA VAL A 476 1.48 -14.27 -21.09
C VAL A 476 0.18 -15.07 -21.23
N SER A 477 -0.91 -14.40 -21.60
CA SER A 477 -2.20 -15.06 -21.80
C SER A 477 -2.40 -15.55 -23.24
N ALA A 478 -3.51 -16.24 -23.46
CA ALA A 478 -4.00 -16.62 -24.79
C ALA A 478 -4.85 -15.52 -25.48
N VAL A 479 -5.08 -14.36 -24.85
CA VAL A 479 -5.98 -13.30 -25.33
C VAL A 479 -5.22 -11.98 -25.53
N PRO A 480 -5.47 -11.20 -26.60
CA PRO A 480 -4.82 -9.90 -26.78
C PRO A 480 -5.26 -8.87 -25.74
N LEU A 481 -4.34 -8.00 -25.33
CA LEU A 481 -4.60 -6.87 -24.42
C LEU A 481 -4.68 -5.54 -25.18
N THR A 482 -5.42 -4.59 -24.64
CA THR A 482 -5.49 -3.20 -25.12
C THR A 482 -5.64 -2.23 -23.94
N GLY A 483 -5.62 -0.92 -24.21
CA GLY A 483 -5.87 0.11 -23.21
C GLY A 483 -4.86 0.13 -22.05
N LEU A 484 -3.59 -0.20 -22.31
CA LEU A 484 -2.55 -0.27 -21.29
C LEU A 484 -2.22 1.13 -20.74
N ARG A 485 -2.45 1.32 -19.44
CA ARG A 485 -2.24 2.59 -18.73
C ARG A 485 -1.51 2.34 -17.42
N VAL A 486 -0.89 3.36 -16.85
CA VAL A 486 -0.27 3.30 -15.53
C VAL A 486 -0.60 4.52 -14.69
N ALA A 487 -1.08 4.27 -13.48
CA ALA A 487 -1.15 5.27 -12.41
C ALA A 487 0.00 5.07 -11.42
N SER A 488 0.36 6.16 -10.75
CA SER A 488 1.35 6.12 -9.68
C SER A 488 1.04 7.12 -8.59
N THR A 489 1.57 6.87 -7.39
CA THR A 489 1.57 7.86 -6.30
C THR A 489 2.40 9.11 -6.62
N HIS A 490 3.41 8.97 -7.50
CA HIS A 490 4.32 10.05 -7.89
C HIS A 490 4.49 10.13 -9.41
N PRO A 491 3.45 10.54 -10.17
CA PRO A 491 3.51 10.64 -11.64
C PRO A 491 4.54 11.67 -12.14
N GLU A 492 5.02 12.56 -11.27
CA GLU A 492 6.08 13.54 -11.53
C GLU A 492 7.49 12.95 -11.54
N PHE A 493 7.69 11.73 -11.03
CA PHE A 493 8.99 11.07 -10.97
C PHE A 493 9.33 10.26 -12.21
N PHE A 494 8.40 10.06 -13.15
CA PHE A 494 8.71 9.32 -14.37
C PHE A 494 7.94 9.77 -15.61
N THR A 495 8.47 9.38 -16.78
CA THR A 495 7.79 9.53 -18.09
C THR A 495 8.23 8.42 -19.04
N PHE A 496 7.36 8.02 -19.98
CA PHE A 496 7.69 7.13 -21.10
C PHE A 496 8.03 7.90 -22.39
N GLY A 497 8.10 9.24 -22.31
CA GLY A 497 8.44 10.12 -23.42
C GLY A 497 7.28 10.46 -24.36
N CYS A 498 7.54 11.35 -25.31
CA CYS A 498 6.57 11.80 -26.31
C CYS A 498 6.38 10.74 -27.42
N ALA A 499 5.16 10.62 -27.95
CA ALA A 499 4.80 9.73 -29.07
C ALA A 499 5.59 9.96 -30.37
N ALA A 500 6.29 11.09 -30.51
CA ALA A 500 7.14 11.41 -31.66
C ALA A 500 8.60 10.92 -31.51
N SER A 501 8.95 10.29 -30.39
CA SER A 501 10.25 9.65 -30.22
C SER A 501 10.22 8.34 -30.97
N ASP A 502 11.05 8.17 -32.00
CA ASP A 502 11.17 6.91 -32.73
C ASP A 502 11.36 5.75 -31.73
N LEU A 503 10.34 4.91 -31.59
CA LEU A 503 10.36 3.67 -30.80
C LEU A 503 11.23 2.64 -31.53
N THR A 504 12.50 2.95 -31.80
CA THR A 504 13.45 1.97 -32.29
C THR A 504 13.99 1.17 -31.09
N PRO A 505 13.87 -0.18 -31.11
CA PRO A 505 14.44 -1.02 -30.07
C PRO A 505 15.97 -0.94 -30.17
N VAL A 506 16.59 -0.12 -29.32
CA VAL A 506 18.02 -0.27 -29.03
C VAL A 506 18.09 -1.39 -28.01
N THR A 507 18.66 -2.53 -28.40
CA THR A 507 18.93 -3.64 -27.49
C THR A 507 19.62 -3.12 -26.21
N PRO A 508 19.22 -3.59 -25.02
CA PRO A 508 19.70 -3.07 -23.73
C PRO A 508 21.22 -3.19 -23.52
N THR A 509 21.90 -4.00 -24.34
CA THR A 509 23.35 -4.21 -24.32
C THR A 509 24.16 -3.02 -24.85
N ALA A 510 23.53 -2.04 -25.50
CA ALA A 510 24.18 -0.84 -26.00
C ALA A 510 23.75 0.39 -25.19
N SER A 511 24.22 0.48 -23.94
CA SER A 511 24.91 1.67 -23.38
C SER A 511 24.63 1.88 -21.89
N GLU A 512 25.59 1.52 -21.05
CA GLU A 512 25.73 2.12 -19.70
C GLU A 512 26.10 3.62 -19.77
N HIS A 513 26.26 4.18 -20.98
CA HIS A 513 26.85 5.49 -21.24
C HIS A 513 26.13 6.39 -22.26
N CYS A 514 24.91 6.08 -22.71
CA CYS A 514 24.17 7.07 -23.51
C CYS A 514 23.58 8.13 -22.57
N SER A 515 23.83 9.40 -22.89
CA SER A 515 23.17 10.55 -22.26
C SER A 515 21.66 10.32 -22.20
N ALA A 516 21.04 10.70 -21.09
CA ALA A 516 19.59 10.63 -20.94
C ALA A 516 18.88 11.62 -21.88
N TYR A 517 19.62 12.63 -22.36
CA TYR A 517 19.14 13.72 -23.19
C TYR A 517 19.57 13.58 -24.65
N LYS A 518 18.77 14.15 -25.55
CA LYS A 518 19.16 14.36 -26.94
C LYS A 518 20.09 15.57 -27.04
N THR A 519 21.28 15.38 -27.59
CA THR A 519 22.29 16.44 -27.79
C THR A 519 22.50 16.78 -29.26
N MET A 520 22.89 18.03 -29.54
CA MET A 520 23.34 18.53 -30.84
C MET A 520 24.69 19.24 -30.69
N ALA A 521 25.53 19.18 -31.72
CA ALA A 521 26.80 19.90 -31.76
C ALA A 521 26.58 21.33 -32.30
N THR A 522 26.72 22.34 -31.45
CA THR A 522 26.51 23.75 -31.81
C THR A 522 27.43 24.68 -31.01
N PRO A 523 28.01 25.74 -31.63
CA PRO A 523 28.86 26.69 -30.93
C PRO A 523 28.06 27.59 -29.96
N PRO A 524 28.67 28.03 -28.84
CA PRO A 524 28.00 28.86 -27.84
C PRO A 524 27.93 30.33 -28.29
N SER A 525 26.74 30.85 -28.62
CA SER A 525 26.55 32.31 -28.69
C SER A 525 25.10 32.82 -28.68
N VAL A 526 24.11 32.07 -29.18
CA VAL A 526 22.70 32.52 -29.27
C VAL A 526 21.75 31.40 -28.86
N ALA A 527 20.71 31.73 -28.08
CA ALA A 527 19.74 30.75 -27.60
C ALA A 527 18.97 30.09 -28.75
N ALA A 528 19.06 28.76 -28.88
CA ALA A 528 18.19 28.03 -29.80
C ALA A 528 16.76 28.08 -29.25
N THR A 529 15.79 28.49 -30.08
CA THR A 529 14.40 28.66 -29.66
C THR A 529 13.49 27.66 -30.37
N MET A 530 12.63 26.96 -29.63
CA MET A 530 11.61 26.06 -30.17
C MET A 530 10.24 26.32 -29.51
N LEU A 531 9.17 26.26 -30.28
CA LEU A 531 7.79 26.37 -29.80
C LEU A 531 7.21 24.99 -29.56
N VAL A 532 6.64 24.77 -28.37
CA VAL A 532 6.08 23.46 -28.01
C VAL A 532 4.72 23.60 -27.34
N SER A 533 3.80 22.70 -27.68
CA SER A 533 2.46 22.62 -27.08
C SER A 533 2.43 21.59 -25.92
N PRO A 534 1.79 21.89 -24.77
CA PRO A 534 1.66 20.94 -23.66
C PRO A 534 1.02 19.59 -24.04
N ALA A 535 0.08 19.59 -24.98
CA ALA A 535 -0.61 18.39 -25.46
C ALA A 535 0.35 17.33 -26.06
N MET A 536 1.51 17.75 -26.56
CA MET A 536 2.54 16.85 -27.10
C MET A 536 3.14 15.94 -26.01
N PHE A 537 3.05 16.33 -24.74
CA PHE A 537 3.57 15.57 -23.59
C PHE A 537 2.45 14.98 -22.72
N GLY A 538 1.26 14.81 -23.28
CA GLY A 538 0.12 14.20 -22.60
C GLY A 538 -0.56 15.11 -21.57
N VAL A 539 -0.28 16.43 -21.58
CA VAL A 539 -0.96 17.40 -20.71
C VAL A 539 -2.13 18.04 -21.48
N SER A 540 -3.35 17.70 -21.09
CA SER A 540 -4.59 18.17 -21.73
C SER A 540 -5.43 18.97 -20.71
N GLY A 541 -5.44 20.30 -20.83
CA GLY A 541 -6.14 21.18 -19.88
C GLY A 541 -5.32 21.50 -18.62
N ASP A 542 -6.01 21.91 -17.54
CA ASP A 542 -5.42 22.25 -16.23
C ASP A 542 -5.09 21.01 -15.37
N ASP A 543 -5.51 19.81 -15.79
CA ASP A 543 -5.41 18.62 -14.96
C ASP A 543 -4.06 17.92 -15.16
N ARG A 544 -3.37 17.63 -14.06
CA ARG A 544 -2.07 16.95 -14.10
C ARG A 544 -2.25 15.53 -14.64
N PRO A 545 -1.34 15.02 -15.49
CA PRO A 545 -1.42 13.64 -15.96
C PRO A 545 -1.11 12.69 -14.79
N THR A 546 -2.13 12.32 -14.02
CA THR A 546 -2.07 11.32 -12.95
C THR A 546 -1.94 9.91 -13.50
N VAL A 547 -2.39 9.71 -14.75
CA VAL A 547 -2.38 8.43 -15.47
C VAL A 547 -1.63 8.63 -16.79
N ALA A 548 -0.62 7.79 -17.04
CA ALA A 548 0.09 7.76 -18.31
C ALA A 548 -0.43 6.62 -19.19
N GLU A 549 -0.70 6.91 -20.46
CA GLU A 549 -1.02 5.89 -21.47
C GLU A 549 0.27 5.30 -22.05
N ILE A 550 0.33 3.98 -22.15
CA ILE A 550 1.48 3.27 -22.70
C ILE A 550 1.21 3.00 -24.18
N PRO A 551 2.04 3.53 -25.10
CA PRO A 551 1.79 3.40 -26.54
C PRO A 551 1.98 1.95 -26.98
N LEU A 552 0.88 1.30 -27.41
CA LEU A 552 0.89 -0.04 -27.98
C LEU A 552 1.02 0.03 -29.51
N VAL A 553 2.04 -0.64 -30.07
CA VAL A 553 2.24 -0.73 -31.52
C VAL A 553 1.06 -1.50 -32.13
N GLY A 554 0.27 -0.85 -33.00
CA GLY A 554 -0.92 -1.47 -33.61
C GLY A 554 -2.18 -1.51 -32.74
N GLY A 555 -2.20 -0.82 -31.58
CA GLY A 555 -3.40 -0.65 -30.75
C GLY A 555 -3.72 -1.79 -29.77
N GLY A 556 -2.86 -2.81 -29.69
CA GLY A 556 -2.97 -3.93 -28.75
C GLY A 556 -1.65 -4.71 -28.64
N LEU A 557 -1.54 -5.59 -27.64
CA LEU A 557 -0.42 -6.54 -27.50
C LEU A 557 -0.97 -7.97 -27.57
N GLY A 558 -0.53 -8.73 -28.57
CA GLY A 558 -1.00 -10.08 -28.85
C GLY A 558 -0.54 -11.13 -27.82
N PRO A 559 -1.12 -12.34 -27.85
CA PRO A 559 -0.69 -13.45 -27.00
C PRO A 559 0.80 -13.79 -27.17
N GLY A 560 1.57 -13.81 -26.08
CA GLY A 560 3.01 -14.10 -26.10
C GLY A 560 3.90 -12.96 -26.60
N GLU A 561 3.33 -11.83 -27.04
CA GLU A 561 4.09 -10.67 -27.50
C GLU A 561 4.66 -9.87 -26.33
N ALA A 562 5.82 -9.24 -26.57
CA ALA A 562 6.49 -8.36 -25.64
C ALA A 562 6.72 -6.98 -26.26
N LEU A 563 6.50 -5.94 -25.47
CA LEU A 563 6.76 -4.55 -25.80
C LEU A 563 7.80 -3.99 -24.83
N GLN A 564 8.94 -3.54 -25.35
CA GLN A 564 9.97 -2.88 -24.55
C GLN A 564 9.98 -1.38 -24.86
N ILE A 565 9.84 -0.55 -23.84
CA ILE A 565 9.85 0.92 -23.97
C ILE A 565 10.79 1.58 -22.95
N PRO A 566 11.37 2.73 -23.29
CA PRO A 566 12.20 3.48 -22.36
C PRO A 566 11.35 4.14 -21.25
N LEU A 567 11.90 4.16 -20.03
CA LEU A 567 11.35 4.83 -18.86
C LEU A 567 12.39 5.82 -18.35
N TRP A 568 12.08 7.12 -18.35
CA TRP A 568 12.93 8.10 -17.69
C TRP A 568 12.43 8.34 -16.28
N LEU A 569 13.36 8.30 -15.32
CA LEU A 569 13.13 8.52 -13.90
C LEU A 569 13.81 9.82 -13.48
N ARG A 570 13.12 10.64 -12.69
CA ARG A 570 13.63 11.87 -12.10
C ARG A 570 13.81 11.67 -10.59
N GLY A 571 15.02 11.94 -10.11
CA GLY A 571 15.34 11.99 -8.69
C GLY A 571 14.45 12.99 -7.96
N PRO A 572 13.76 12.58 -6.87
CA PRO A 572 12.93 13.48 -6.07
C PRO A 572 13.67 14.73 -5.61
N ASP A 573 12.97 15.87 -5.54
CA ASP A 573 13.58 17.15 -5.13
C ASP A 573 13.98 17.18 -3.65
N ARG A 574 13.42 16.25 -2.84
CA ARG A 574 13.70 16.12 -1.40
C ARG A 574 14.56 14.89 -1.15
N GLU A 575 15.54 15.02 -0.28
CA GLU A 575 16.34 13.88 0.19
C GLU A 575 15.52 12.89 1.01
N GLY A 576 15.91 11.62 1.00
CA GLY A 576 15.29 10.54 1.77
C GLY A 576 14.84 9.35 0.92
N VAL A 577 14.16 8.40 1.55
CA VAL A 577 13.59 7.23 0.88
C VAL A 577 12.17 7.56 0.45
N HIS A 578 11.88 7.39 -0.84
CA HIS A 578 10.58 7.64 -1.45
C HIS A 578 9.98 6.33 -1.94
N GLU A 579 8.75 6.03 -1.52
CA GLU A 579 7.98 4.88 -1.98
C GLU A 579 7.14 5.26 -3.19
N ILE A 580 7.36 4.57 -4.31
CA ILE A 580 6.64 4.78 -5.56
C ILE A 580 5.83 3.54 -5.87
N ASN A 581 4.51 3.70 -5.92
CA ASN A 581 3.60 2.62 -6.29
C ASN A 581 3.19 2.81 -7.76
N PHE A 582 3.22 1.74 -8.53
CA PHE A 582 2.78 1.68 -9.93
C PHE A 582 1.60 0.71 -10.03
N LEU A 583 0.48 1.20 -10.56
CA LEU A 583 -0.69 0.39 -10.91
C LEU A 583 -0.84 0.40 -12.43
N PHE A 584 -0.49 -0.72 -13.06
CA PHE A 584 -0.72 -0.94 -14.48
C PHE A 584 -2.15 -1.46 -14.67
N TYR A 585 -2.87 -0.84 -15.58
CA TYR A 585 -4.25 -1.17 -15.95
C TYR A 585 -4.28 -1.61 -17.40
N TYR A 586 -5.06 -2.64 -17.71
CA TYR A 586 -5.22 -3.13 -19.08
C TYR A 586 -6.58 -3.81 -19.27
N GLU A 587 -7.05 -3.79 -20.51
CA GLU A 587 -8.36 -4.29 -20.92
C GLU A 587 -8.20 -5.44 -21.91
N SER A 588 -9.23 -6.29 -22.00
CA SER A 588 -9.35 -7.25 -23.10
C SER A 588 -9.85 -6.53 -24.35
N VAL A 589 -9.36 -6.94 -25.52
CA VAL A 589 -9.93 -6.47 -26.80
C VAL A 589 -11.41 -6.88 -26.93
N GLU A 590 -11.75 -8.07 -26.44
CA GLU A 590 -13.13 -8.55 -26.35
C GLU A 590 -13.76 -8.11 -25.03
N LYS A 591 -14.87 -7.37 -25.10
CA LYS A 591 -15.58 -6.88 -23.91
C LYS A 591 -16.25 -8.02 -23.17
N ASN A 592 -15.82 -8.24 -21.93
CA ASN A 592 -16.42 -9.19 -21.00
C ASN A 592 -17.38 -8.46 -20.05
N ALA A 593 -18.62 -8.93 -19.96
CA ALA A 593 -19.68 -8.30 -19.17
C ALA A 593 -19.46 -8.37 -17.65
N LYS A 594 -18.62 -9.30 -17.17
CA LYS A 594 -18.35 -9.49 -15.73
C LYS A 594 -17.05 -8.83 -15.27
N LEU A 595 -15.98 -8.93 -16.08
CA LEU A 595 -14.67 -8.37 -15.75
C LEU A 595 -14.19 -7.48 -16.90
N SER A 596 -14.27 -6.17 -16.72
CA SER A 596 -13.95 -5.20 -17.78
C SER A 596 -12.45 -4.94 -17.95
N HIS A 597 -11.68 -5.07 -16.87
CA HIS A 597 -10.26 -4.73 -16.84
C HIS A 597 -9.52 -5.60 -15.84
N ARG A 598 -8.18 -5.54 -15.91
CA ARG A 598 -7.28 -6.12 -14.91
C ARG A 598 -6.22 -5.10 -14.55
N VAL A 599 -5.63 -5.32 -13.38
CA VAL A 599 -4.53 -4.50 -12.90
C VAL A 599 -3.28 -5.33 -12.65
N LEU A 600 -2.15 -4.65 -12.43
CA LEU A 600 -0.89 -5.22 -11.99
C LEU A 600 -0.20 -4.19 -11.11
N ARG A 601 0.16 -4.59 -9.90
CA ARG A 601 0.74 -3.71 -8.88
C ARG A 601 2.24 -3.93 -8.75
N HIS A 602 2.99 -2.85 -8.62
CA HIS A 602 4.42 -2.85 -8.31
C HIS A 602 4.76 -1.73 -7.33
N LYS A 603 5.63 -2.02 -6.36
CA LYS A 603 6.17 -1.06 -5.41
C LYS A 603 7.68 -0.95 -5.61
N ALA A 604 8.17 0.27 -5.75
CA ALA A 604 9.58 0.59 -5.89
C ALA A 604 10.00 1.61 -4.81
N PHE A 605 11.28 1.59 -4.46
CA PHE A 605 11.87 2.53 -3.51
C PHE A 605 13.03 3.25 -4.17
N ILE A 606 13.05 4.58 -4.06
CA ILE A 606 14.16 5.42 -4.54
C ILE A 606 14.75 6.18 -3.35
N CYS A 607 16.05 6.03 -3.13
CA CYS A 607 16.80 6.83 -2.18
C CYS A 607 17.36 8.08 -2.86
N ALA A 608 16.83 9.26 -2.53
CA ALA A 608 17.25 10.54 -3.06
C ALA A 608 18.34 11.18 -2.18
N SER A 609 19.47 11.54 -2.78
CA SER A 609 20.60 12.21 -2.13
C SER A 609 20.75 13.66 -2.59
N ARG A 610 21.29 14.55 -1.73
CA ARG A 610 21.47 15.97 -2.05
C ARG A 610 22.32 16.20 -3.31
N SER A 611 21.97 17.18 -4.13
CA SER A 611 22.71 17.57 -5.34
C SER A 611 23.07 19.06 -5.33
N LEU A 612 22.35 19.88 -6.10
CA LEU A 612 22.52 21.32 -6.24
C LEU A 612 21.27 22.06 -5.73
N SER A 613 21.48 23.29 -5.27
CA SER A 613 20.42 24.24 -4.96
C SER A 613 20.49 25.40 -5.93
N VAL A 614 19.38 25.69 -6.62
CA VAL A 614 19.28 26.78 -7.60
C VAL A 614 18.39 27.88 -7.02
N ARG A 615 18.89 29.11 -7.07
CA ARG A 615 18.15 30.33 -6.72
C ARG A 615 18.13 31.25 -7.92
N ALA A 616 16.97 31.80 -8.24
CA ALA A 616 16.84 32.73 -9.36
C ALA A 616 16.13 34.01 -8.94
N THR A 617 16.57 35.14 -9.48
CA THR A 617 15.92 36.45 -9.31
C THR A 617 15.83 37.18 -10.65
N ALA A 618 14.68 37.82 -10.89
CA ALA A 618 14.44 38.63 -12.07
C ALA A 618 14.50 40.12 -11.71
N CYS A 619 15.25 40.91 -12.47
CA CYS A 619 15.41 42.36 -12.30
C CYS A 619 15.21 43.08 -13.64
N HIS A 620 14.59 44.26 -13.64
CA HIS A 620 14.51 45.05 -14.87
C HIS A 620 15.92 45.46 -15.34
N SER A 621 16.19 45.27 -16.62
CA SER A 621 17.46 45.72 -17.23
C SER A 621 17.37 47.22 -17.51
N ASN A 622 18.39 48.03 -17.21
CA ASN A 622 18.40 49.47 -17.54
C ASN A 622 19.13 49.78 -18.85
N THR A 623 19.53 48.78 -19.65
CA THR A 623 20.30 48.97 -20.88
C THR A 623 19.40 48.90 -22.14
N LEU A 624 19.60 49.84 -23.07
CA LEU A 624 19.03 49.80 -24.43
C LEU A 624 19.86 48.86 -25.32
N PRO A 625 19.26 48.20 -26.32
CA PRO A 625 19.99 47.41 -27.30
C PRO A 625 21.04 48.26 -28.03
N ARG A 626 22.28 47.76 -28.09
CA ARG A 626 23.41 48.44 -28.72
C ARG A 626 23.15 48.54 -30.23
N ARG A 627 23.27 49.74 -30.80
CA ARG A 627 23.13 50.00 -32.24
C ARG A 627 24.20 49.19 -33.00
N GLY A 628 23.86 48.03 -33.55
CA GLY A 628 24.84 47.18 -34.22
C GLY A 628 24.36 45.88 -34.86
N GLY A 629 23.06 45.55 -34.83
CA GLY A 629 22.51 44.39 -35.56
C GLY A 629 21.10 44.70 -36.04
N ALA A 630 20.81 44.41 -37.30
CA ALA A 630 19.60 44.81 -38.02
C ALA A 630 18.30 44.11 -37.57
N GLU A 631 18.23 43.50 -36.37
CA GLU A 631 17.09 42.68 -35.93
C GLU A 631 16.49 43.04 -34.55
N GLU A 632 17.01 44.03 -33.82
CA GLU A 632 16.50 44.40 -32.48
C GLU A 632 15.62 45.67 -32.51
N GLU A 633 14.44 45.58 -33.10
CA GLU A 633 13.37 46.56 -32.89
C GLU A 633 12.63 46.31 -31.57
N GLY A 634 12.79 47.22 -30.60
CA GLY A 634 11.71 47.65 -29.69
C GLY A 634 11.31 46.81 -28.46
N GLY A 635 11.96 45.69 -28.14
CA GLY A 635 11.53 44.84 -27.01
C GLY A 635 12.04 45.25 -25.61
N SER A 636 11.19 45.15 -24.59
CA SER A 636 11.60 45.23 -23.17
C SER A 636 12.56 44.08 -22.81
N SER A 637 13.66 44.41 -22.12
CA SER A 637 14.67 43.45 -21.65
C SER A 637 14.70 43.37 -20.12
N MET A 638 15.06 42.20 -19.61
CA MET A 638 15.18 41.88 -18.19
C MET A 638 16.53 41.19 -17.93
N LEU A 639 17.06 41.34 -16.71
CA LEU A 639 18.21 40.59 -16.21
C LEU A 639 17.70 39.47 -15.29
N VAL A 640 18.19 38.27 -15.50
CA VAL A 640 17.90 37.11 -14.66
C VAL A 640 19.20 36.64 -14.04
N PHE A 641 19.27 36.66 -12.71
CA PHE A 641 20.40 36.11 -11.96
C PHE A 641 20.04 34.70 -11.52
N VAL A 642 20.93 33.75 -11.78
CA VAL A 642 20.79 32.34 -11.40
C VAL A 642 22.01 31.95 -10.59
N ASP A 643 21.78 31.70 -9.31
CA ASP A 643 22.78 31.29 -8.35
C ASP A 643 22.65 29.78 -8.12
N VAL A 644 23.71 29.02 -8.42
CA VAL A 644 23.75 27.56 -8.26
C VAL A 644 24.77 27.19 -7.20
N GLU A 645 24.34 26.47 -6.17
CA GLU A 645 25.15 26.08 -5.03
C GLU A 645 25.24 24.55 -4.93
N ASN A 646 26.45 24.03 -4.74
CA ASN A 646 26.65 22.61 -4.48
C ASN A 646 26.41 22.28 -3.00
N ILE A 647 25.25 21.67 -2.71
CA ILE A 647 24.83 21.28 -1.36
C ILE A 647 25.12 19.80 -1.06
N ASN A 648 25.77 19.08 -1.97
CA ASN A 648 26.17 17.69 -1.77
C ASN A 648 27.30 17.59 -0.72
N THR A 649 27.12 16.72 0.27
CA THR A 649 28.03 16.51 1.40
C THR A 649 29.04 15.38 1.17
N SER A 650 29.31 14.99 -0.08
CA SER A 650 30.25 13.94 -0.52
C SER A 650 29.89 12.48 -0.15
N GLU A 651 28.71 12.24 0.46
CA GLU A 651 28.24 10.89 0.85
C GLU A 651 28.05 9.93 -0.34
N ALA A 652 27.89 10.45 -1.57
CA ALA A 652 27.60 9.68 -2.78
C ALA A 652 28.80 9.57 -3.77
N GLY A 653 30.04 9.78 -3.33
CA GLY A 653 31.23 9.66 -4.20
C GLY A 653 31.34 10.72 -5.30
N VAL A 654 30.52 11.78 -5.25
CA VAL A 654 30.51 12.89 -6.20
C VAL A 654 31.74 13.78 -6.00
N ARG A 655 32.54 13.97 -7.04
CA ARG A 655 33.68 14.92 -7.01
C ARG A 655 33.23 16.36 -7.26
N GLU A 656 32.45 16.56 -8.31
CA GLU A 656 32.09 17.89 -8.81
C GLU A 656 30.86 17.86 -9.71
N PHE A 657 30.22 19.02 -9.82
CA PHE A 657 29.13 19.27 -10.74
C PHE A 657 29.55 20.26 -11.83
N HIS A 658 29.07 20.06 -13.05
CA HIS A 658 29.27 20.94 -14.19
C HIS A 658 27.91 21.41 -14.69
N ILE A 659 27.71 22.71 -14.78
CA ILE A 659 26.52 23.32 -15.37
C ILE A 659 26.71 23.35 -16.87
N VAL A 660 25.96 22.53 -17.59
CA VAL A 660 26.11 22.34 -19.04
C VAL A 660 25.30 23.37 -19.81
N GLN A 661 24.06 23.61 -19.37
CA GLN A 661 23.10 24.45 -20.07
C GLN A 661 22.10 25.05 -19.08
N VAL A 662 21.68 26.29 -19.34
CA VAL A 662 20.54 26.92 -18.67
C VAL A 662 19.49 27.21 -19.72
N SER A 663 18.35 26.54 -19.63
CA SER A 663 17.23 26.73 -20.54
C SER A 663 16.11 27.50 -19.87
N SER A 664 15.25 28.14 -20.66
CA SER A 664 14.02 28.75 -20.16
C SER A 664 12.79 28.29 -20.90
N SER A 665 11.68 28.16 -20.18
CA SER A 665 10.35 27.85 -20.73
C SER A 665 9.31 28.85 -20.23
N SER A 666 8.66 29.54 -21.16
CA SER A 666 7.61 30.52 -20.86
C SER A 666 6.79 30.87 -22.10
N ARG A 667 5.59 31.40 -21.89
CA ARG A 667 4.74 31.95 -22.95
C ARG A 667 5.14 33.38 -23.33
N GLN A 668 5.76 34.12 -22.41
CA GLN A 668 5.95 35.57 -22.53
C GLN A 668 7.41 35.99 -22.63
N TRP A 669 8.32 35.30 -21.95
CA TRP A 669 9.74 35.67 -21.85
C TRP A 669 10.65 34.54 -22.30
N ARG A 670 11.81 34.86 -22.85
CA ARG A 670 12.85 33.88 -23.17
C ARG A 670 14.22 34.41 -22.79
N LEU A 671 15.10 33.51 -22.33
CA LEU A 671 16.51 33.82 -22.20
C LEU A 671 17.14 34.03 -23.59
N HIS A 672 18.00 35.03 -23.69
CA HIS A 672 18.58 35.47 -24.95
C HIS A 672 20.11 35.30 -24.99
N THR A 673 20.81 35.84 -23.99
CA THR A 673 22.29 35.83 -23.91
C THR A 673 22.76 35.76 -22.46
N CYS A 674 23.85 35.04 -22.21
CA CYS A 674 24.57 35.06 -20.93
C CYS A 674 25.51 36.28 -20.87
N ILE A 675 25.53 37.00 -19.74
CA ILE A 675 26.35 38.19 -19.50
C ILE A 675 27.46 37.78 -18.53
N ASN A 676 28.71 37.85 -18.99
CA ASN A 676 29.95 37.37 -18.35
C ASN A 676 30.24 35.85 -18.47
N PRO A 677 30.45 35.30 -19.67
CA PRO A 677 31.00 33.96 -19.81
C PRO A 677 32.51 33.99 -19.51
N THR A 678 32.90 33.82 -18.26
CA THR A 678 34.29 33.67 -17.78
C THR A 678 34.80 32.24 -18.03
N GLY A 679 34.62 31.72 -19.26
CA GLY A 679 35.09 30.39 -19.66
C GLY A 679 34.67 29.24 -18.72
N ASP A 680 35.44 28.15 -18.76
CA ASP A 680 35.16 26.85 -18.10
C ASP A 680 35.23 26.86 -16.55
N ARG A 681 35.51 28.03 -15.93
CA ARG A 681 35.71 28.13 -14.47
C ARG A 681 34.41 28.33 -13.69
N ASP A 682 33.41 29.00 -14.27
CA ASP A 682 32.16 29.32 -13.56
C ASP A 682 31.06 28.27 -13.80
N SER A 683 31.29 27.30 -14.70
CA SER A 683 30.43 26.14 -14.94
C SER A 683 30.73 24.98 -13.99
N ARG A 684 31.93 24.89 -13.40
CA ARG A 684 32.35 23.80 -12.51
C ARG A 684 32.16 24.20 -11.04
N LEU A 685 31.52 23.32 -10.27
CA LEU A 685 31.24 23.50 -8.84
C LEU A 685 31.80 22.32 -8.05
N ALA A 686 32.87 22.57 -7.29
CA ALA A 686 33.33 21.65 -6.26
C ALA A 686 32.41 21.69 -5.02
N SER A 687 32.68 20.85 -4.01
CA SER A 687 31.85 20.77 -2.81
C SER A 687 31.77 22.13 -2.10
N ARG A 688 30.54 22.57 -1.79
CA ARG A 688 30.22 23.86 -1.13
C ARG A 688 30.54 25.11 -1.95
N GLU A 689 30.90 24.98 -3.23
CA GLU A 689 31.05 26.13 -4.12
C GLU A 689 29.71 26.63 -4.64
N ARG A 690 29.67 27.91 -5.00
CA ARG A 690 28.49 28.58 -5.57
C ARG A 690 28.90 29.36 -6.83
N GLY A 691 28.22 29.09 -7.93
CA GLY A 691 28.33 29.83 -9.18
C GLY A 691 27.20 30.86 -9.30
N LYS A 692 27.50 32.03 -9.87
CA LYS A 692 26.51 33.08 -10.14
C LYS A 692 26.49 33.39 -11.63
N LEU A 693 25.37 33.11 -12.27
CA LEU A 693 25.16 33.32 -13.71
C LEU A 693 24.19 34.48 -13.92
N CYS A 694 24.50 35.34 -14.88
CA CYS A 694 23.63 36.46 -15.26
C CYS A 694 23.18 36.30 -16.71
N PHE A 695 21.88 36.44 -16.96
CA PHE A 695 21.29 36.29 -18.28
C PHE A 695 20.44 37.50 -18.65
N ARG A 696 20.44 37.84 -19.94
CA ARG A 696 19.47 38.77 -20.53
C ARG A 696 18.26 37.97 -20.99
N ALA A 697 17.07 38.34 -20.52
CA ALA A 697 15.79 37.85 -21.01
C ALA A 697 15.11 38.91 -21.90
N THR A 698 14.40 38.45 -22.92
CA THR A 698 13.65 39.27 -23.88
C THR A 698 12.25 38.71 -24.05
N ARG A 699 11.29 39.55 -24.45
CA ARG A 699 9.91 39.11 -24.68
C ARG A 699 9.81 38.21 -25.93
N CYS A 700 8.99 37.17 -25.87
CA CYS A 700 8.67 36.33 -27.01
C CYS A 700 7.89 37.13 -28.07
N ARG A 701 8.14 36.86 -29.35
CA ARG A 701 7.37 37.46 -30.45
C ARG A 701 6.04 36.70 -30.54
N THR A 702 4.96 37.27 -30.03
CA THR A 702 3.61 36.72 -30.19
C THR A 702 3.14 36.88 -31.63
N GLN A 703 3.00 35.77 -32.38
CA GLN A 703 2.17 35.74 -33.58
C GLN A 703 0.70 35.69 -33.16
N GLU A 704 -0.15 36.51 -33.78
CA GLU A 704 -1.60 36.51 -33.54
C GLU A 704 -2.17 35.11 -33.86
N GLY A 705 -2.64 34.39 -32.84
CA GLY A 705 -3.30 33.07 -32.98
C GLY A 705 -2.72 31.91 -32.14
N GLU A 706 -1.55 32.06 -31.49
CA GLU A 706 -0.88 30.94 -30.78
C GLU A 706 -0.84 31.08 -29.24
N THR A 707 -1.99 31.34 -28.59
CA THR A 707 -2.07 31.66 -27.14
C THR A 707 -1.68 30.54 -26.17
N HIS A 708 -1.44 29.31 -26.63
CA HIS A 708 -1.21 28.13 -25.76
C HIS A 708 0.15 27.44 -25.93
N LYS A 709 1.11 28.04 -26.67
CA LYS A 709 2.45 27.46 -26.88
C LYS A 709 3.49 28.03 -25.92
N TYR A 710 4.39 27.17 -25.44
CA TYR A 710 5.56 27.56 -24.66
C TYR A 710 6.76 27.72 -25.57
N THR A 711 7.54 28.77 -25.32
CA THR A 711 8.82 29.01 -25.98
C THR A 711 9.93 28.45 -25.11
N PHE A 712 10.62 27.42 -25.59
CA PHE A 712 11.85 26.91 -24.99
C PHE A 712 13.04 27.63 -25.61
N ALA A 713 13.94 28.17 -24.78
CA ALA A 713 15.16 28.81 -25.21
C ALA A 713 16.37 28.21 -24.49
N ASP A 714 17.29 27.63 -25.26
CA ASP A 714 18.42 26.85 -24.75
C ASP A 714 19.72 27.66 -24.81
N LEU A 715 20.30 27.96 -23.64
CA LEU A 715 21.60 28.65 -23.54
C LEU A 715 22.68 27.71 -23.01
N ASN A 716 23.51 27.27 -23.94
CA ASN A 716 24.60 26.32 -23.71
C ASN A 716 25.80 27.07 -23.10
N LEU A 717 26.38 26.51 -22.04
CA LEU A 717 27.63 26.99 -21.44
C LEU A 717 28.84 26.16 -21.91
N GLY A 718 28.60 24.94 -22.43
CA GLY A 718 29.62 24.04 -22.99
C GLY A 718 29.52 23.85 -24.51
N ASN A 719 30.19 22.79 -25.01
CA ASN A 719 30.29 22.46 -26.45
C ASN A 719 29.11 21.62 -26.99
N GLU A 720 28.27 21.09 -26.10
CA GLU A 720 27.10 20.26 -26.43
C GLU A 720 25.83 21.02 -26.05
N GLN A 721 24.86 21.04 -26.97
CA GLN A 721 23.53 21.60 -26.72
C GLN A 721 22.55 20.48 -26.41
N ILE A 722 21.86 20.56 -25.27
CA ILE A 722 20.76 19.65 -24.94
C ILE A 722 19.46 20.25 -25.51
N VAL A 723 18.68 19.43 -26.22
CA VAL A 723 17.40 19.87 -26.80
C VAL A 723 16.31 19.81 -25.73
N SER A 724 16.17 20.87 -24.92
CA SER A 724 15.25 20.89 -23.78
C SER A 724 13.77 20.88 -24.15
N SER A 725 13.45 21.16 -25.42
CA SER A 725 12.11 21.05 -26.00
C SER A 725 11.65 19.61 -26.27
N THR A 726 12.50 18.61 -26.04
CA THR A 726 12.20 17.19 -26.29
C THR A 726 12.29 16.35 -25.01
N THR A 727 11.86 15.09 -25.10
CA THR A 727 11.98 14.11 -24.01
C THR A 727 13.45 13.90 -23.62
N PRO A 728 13.78 13.85 -22.31
CA PRO A 728 12.87 13.87 -21.15
C PRO A 728 12.67 15.25 -20.50
N CYS A 729 13.36 16.29 -20.96
CA CYS A 729 13.37 17.60 -20.29
C CYS A 729 11.98 18.26 -20.26
N ALA A 730 11.35 18.37 -21.43
CA ALA A 730 10.03 18.99 -21.56
C ALA A 730 8.94 18.19 -20.82
N ASP A 731 9.01 16.85 -20.84
CA ASP A 731 8.07 15.99 -20.09
C ASP A 731 8.02 16.35 -18.61
N PHE A 732 9.18 16.37 -17.95
CA PHE A 732 9.25 16.66 -16.51
C PHE A 732 8.88 18.12 -16.20
N PHE A 733 9.13 19.05 -17.13
CA PHE A 733 8.68 20.44 -16.99
C PHE A 733 7.15 20.52 -16.93
N PHE A 734 6.45 19.90 -17.90
CA PHE A 734 4.99 19.96 -17.96
C PHE A 734 4.32 19.12 -16.85
N ARG A 735 4.94 18.02 -16.41
CA ARG A 735 4.43 17.19 -15.30
C ARG A 735 4.50 17.88 -13.93
N ARG A 736 5.44 18.80 -13.71
CA ARG A 736 5.57 19.55 -12.44
C ARG A 736 4.38 20.49 -12.19
N GLY A 737 3.68 20.90 -13.26
CA GLY A 737 2.61 21.89 -13.22
C GLY A 737 3.14 23.32 -13.12
N SER A 738 2.35 24.29 -13.61
CA SER A 738 2.70 25.71 -13.45
C SER A 738 2.40 26.13 -12.00
N PRO A 739 3.29 26.85 -11.30
CA PRO A 739 2.98 27.37 -9.97
C PRO A 739 2.00 28.57 -10.00
N SER A 740 1.45 28.92 -11.16
CA SER A 740 0.57 30.07 -11.34
C SER A 740 -0.85 29.87 -10.81
N GLU A 741 -1.25 28.63 -10.50
CA GLU A 741 -2.65 28.29 -10.22
C GLU A 741 -3.04 28.28 -8.74
N SER A 742 -2.10 28.35 -7.80
CA SER A 742 -2.44 28.36 -6.37
C SER A 742 -2.87 29.74 -5.83
N LEU A 743 -3.02 30.76 -6.68
CA LEU A 743 -3.30 32.15 -6.27
C LEU A 743 -4.38 32.88 -7.07
N THR A 744 -5.17 32.22 -7.92
CA THR A 744 -6.37 32.85 -8.50
C THR A 744 -7.60 32.51 -7.64
N PRO A 745 -8.17 33.44 -6.86
CA PRO A 745 -9.54 33.26 -6.39
C PRO A 745 -10.43 33.12 -7.62
N ALA A 746 -11.27 32.09 -7.65
CA ALA A 746 -12.36 32.00 -8.60
C ALA A 746 -13.31 33.19 -8.35
N GLY A 747 -13.09 34.29 -9.05
CA GLY A 747 -13.91 35.50 -8.93
C GLY A 747 -13.32 36.63 -9.76
N GLY A 748 -14.00 36.95 -10.87
CA GLY A 748 -13.97 38.20 -11.62
C GLY A 748 -12.60 38.82 -11.91
N ALA A 749 -12.26 38.95 -13.19
CA ALA A 749 -11.22 39.88 -13.65
C ALA A 749 -11.51 41.29 -13.11
N ASP A 750 -10.86 41.67 -12.00
CA ASP A 750 -10.83 43.05 -11.55
C ASP A 750 -9.87 43.78 -12.49
N ASP A 751 -10.42 44.30 -13.59
CA ASP A 751 -9.76 45.19 -14.56
C ASP A 751 -9.45 46.58 -13.95
N GLY A 752 -9.28 46.63 -12.62
CA GLY A 752 -8.93 47.81 -11.85
C GLY A 752 -7.43 48.14 -11.90
N VAL A 753 -7.08 49.32 -11.38
CA VAL A 753 -5.71 49.87 -11.31
C VAL A 753 -4.73 48.90 -10.64
N THR A 754 -5.17 48.16 -9.63
CA THR A 754 -4.39 47.13 -8.91
C THR A 754 -4.01 45.96 -9.80
N GLY A 755 -4.93 45.44 -10.62
CA GLY A 755 -4.67 44.31 -11.53
C GLY A 755 -3.67 44.67 -12.62
N VAL A 756 -3.74 45.89 -13.17
CA VAL A 756 -2.79 46.37 -14.19
C VAL A 756 -1.37 46.52 -13.61
N VAL A 757 -1.25 47.07 -12.39
CA VAL A 757 0.04 47.23 -11.70
C VAL A 757 0.66 45.87 -11.34
N GLN A 758 -0.17 44.90 -10.94
CA GLN A 758 0.27 43.54 -10.63
C GLN A 758 0.82 42.82 -11.87
N LYS A 759 0.13 42.93 -13.02
CA LYS A 759 0.59 42.41 -14.32
C LYS A 759 1.92 43.02 -14.78
N CYS A 760 2.24 44.26 -14.41
CA CYS A 760 3.52 44.89 -14.76
C CYS A 760 4.74 44.26 -14.04
N SER A 761 4.49 43.58 -12.91
CA SER A 761 5.52 42.90 -12.13
C SER A 761 5.63 41.41 -12.45
N GLU A 762 4.75 40.87 -13.29
CA GLU A 762 4.66 39.46 -13.63
C GLU A 762 5.72 39.07 -14.68
N VAL A 763 6.41 37.95 -14.44
CA VAL A 763 7.54 37.49 -15.27
C VAL A 763 7.27 36.13 -15.89
N GLU A 764 6.41 35.31 -15.30
CA GLU A 764 6.05 33.95 -15.73
C GLU A 764 7.19 33.24 -16.51
N LEU A 765 8.36 33.07 -15.90
CA LEU A 765 9.55 32.52 -16.55
C LEU A 765 10.09 31.32 -15.78
N ASN A 766 10.11 30.15 -16.40
CA ASN A 766 10.72 28.97 -15.79
C ASN A 766 12.16 28.82 -16.27
N ILE A 767 13.07 28.61 -15.33
CA ILE A 767 14.49 28.38 -15.54
C ILE A 767 14.75 26.89 -15.29
N ILE A 768 15.43 26.25 -16.24
CA ILE A 768 15.81 24.85 -16.22
C ILE A 768 17.34 24.80 -16.24
N VAL A 769 17.96 24.39 -15.13
CA VAL A 769 19.41 24.22 -15.02
C VAL A 769 19.75 22.76 -15.26
N LEU A 770 20.48 22.48 -16.35
CA LEU A 770 20.95 21.14 -16.70
C LEU A 770 22.41 20.97 -16.27
N TRP A 771 22.68 19.87 -15.58
CA TRP A 771 23.98 19.62 -14.96
C TRP A 771 24.47 18.20 -15.19
N LYS A 772 25.81 18.04 -15.17
CA LYS A 772 26.52 16.76 -15.17
C LYS A 772 27.28 16.62 -13.84
N ALA A 773 27.17 15.49 -13.15
CA ALA A 773 27.93 15.18 -11.95
C ALA A 773 28.96 14.10 -12.24
N TYR A 774 30.21 14.32 -11.84
CA TYR A 774 31.28 13.34 -12.00
C TYR A 774 31.45 12.56 -10.69
N VAL A 775 31.09 11.29 -10.74
CA VAL A 775 31.10 10.37 -9.59
C VAL A 775 32.21 9.35 -9.77
N VAL A 776 32.90 9.01 -8.69
CA VAL A 776 33.91 7.94 -8.70
C VAL A 776 33.40 6.83 -7.80
N GLU A 777 33.05 5.70 -8.41
CA GLU A 777 32.55 4.50 -7.74
C GLU A 777 33.39 3.30 -8.20
N ASP A 778 33.94 2.52 -7.26
CA ASP A 778 34.79 1.34 -7.55
C ASP A 778 35.93 1.59 -8.56
N ASN A 779 36.61 2.74 -8.47
CA ASN A 779 37.65 3.20 -9.39
C ASN A 779 37.20 3.41 -10.85
N LYS A 780 35.89 3.41 -11.12
CA LYS A 780 35.30 3.82 -12.40
C LYS A 780 34.71 5.23 -12.27
N GLN A 781 34.89 6.05 -13.29
CA GLN A 781 34.30 7.38 -13.37
C GLN A 781 32.94 7.28 -14.06
N LEU A 782 31.88 7.64 -13.36
CA LEU A 782 30.51 7.69 -13.86
C LEU A 782 30.09 9.15 -14.04
N ILE A 783 29.37 9.44 -15.12
CA ILE A 783 28.79 10.76 -15.37
C ILE A 783 27.29 10.63 -15.18
N LEU A 784 26.75 11.36 -14.20
CA LEU A 784 25.32 11.45 -13.96
C LEU A 784 24.81 12.75 -14.56
N GLU A 785 23.58 12.76 -15.07
CA GLU A 785 22.97 13.94 -15.65
C GLU A 785 21.68 14.28 -14.91
N GLY A 786 21.36 15.56 -14.78
CA GLY A 786 20.15 15.98 -14.10
C GLY A 786 19.65 17.35 -14.51
N GLN A 787 18.46 17.69 -14.02
CA GLN A 787 17.82 18.97 -14.24
C GLN A 787 17.14 19.48 -12.96
N LEU A 788 17.26 20.78 -12.74
CA LEU A 788 16.57 21.49 -11.66
C LEU A 788 15.76 22.64 -12.25
N HIS A 789 14.55 22.81 -11.75
CA HIS A 789 13.60 23.77 -12.29
C HIS A 789 13.29 24.85 -11.24
N VAL A 790 13.25 26.11 -11.66
CA VAL A 790 12.90 27.26 -10.82
C VAL A 790 11.91 28.15 -11.57
N ALA A 791 10.80 28.51 -10.94
CA ALA A 791 9.75 29.34 -11.55
C ALA A 791 9.81 30.77 -11.02
N LEU A 792 10.10 31.73 -11.90
CA LEU A 792 10.09 33.16 -11.61
C LEU A 792 8.71 33.74 -11.93
N GLN A 793 7.97 34.10 -10.89
CA GLN A 793 6.65 34.70 -11.02
C GLN A 793 6.68 36.22 -11.06
N THR A 794 7.56 36.85 -10.27
CA THR A 794 7.53 38.29 -10.04
C THR A 794 8.93 38.89 -10.04
N VAL A 795 9.08 40.08 -10.62
CA VAL A 795 10.33 40.86 -10.56
C VAL A 795 10.68 41.19 -9.11
N GLY A 796 11.95 40.97 -8.74
CA GLY A 796 12.53 41.27 -7.43
C GLY A 796 12.30 40.20 -6.37
N LYS A 797 11.48 39.17 -6.64
CA LYS A 797 11.28 38.04 -5.72
C LYS A 797 12.25 36.91 -6.07
N GLU A 798 12.91 36.36 -5.06
CA GLU A 798 13.76 35.17 -5.21
C GLU A 798 12.90 33.91 -5.29
N ALA A 799 13.26 33.02 -6.22
CA ALA A 799 12.69 31.69 -6.37
C ALA A 799 13.76 30.62 -6.17
N CYS A 800 13.43 29.53 -5.49
CA CYS A 800 14.38 28.48 -5.08
C CYS A 800 13.93 27.10 -5.59
N SER A 801 14.89 26.22 -5.92
CA SER A 801 14.62 24.82 -6.29
C SER A 801 14.31 23.93 -5.08
N VAL A 802 14.90 24.25 -3.91
CA VAL A 802 14.68 23.53 -2.65
C VAL A 802 13.65 24.31 -1.81
N PRO A 803 12.57 23.67 -1.31
CA PRO A 803 11.64 24.34 -0.42
C PRO A 803 12.36 24.73 0.88
N GLN A 804 12.39 26.03 1.20
CA GLN A 804 12.88 26.49 2.49
C GLN A 804 11.94 25.94 3.57
N LYS A 805 12.51 25.29 4.58
CA LYS A 805 11.78 25.02 5.83
C LYS A 805 11.52 26.40 6.42
N GLU A 806 10.29 26.91 6.31
CA GLU A 806 9.87 28.00 7.18
C GLU A 806 10.13 27.50 8.60
N GLU A 807 11.11 28.08 9.30
CA GLU A 807 11.19 27.93 10.73
C GLU A 807 9.83 28.35 11.25
N ALA A 808 9.07 27.37 11.76
CA ALA A 808 7.76 27.60 12.34
C ALA A 808 7.95 28.74 13.36
N GLN A 809 7.45 29.93 13.02
CA GLN A 809 7.41 31.04 13.95
C GLN A 809 6.74 30.50 15.21
N GLU A 810 7.49 30.57 16.31
CA GLU A 810 7.08 30.16 17.63
C GLU A 810 5.64 30.61 17.89
N MET A 811 4.73 29.64 18.09
CA MET A 811 3.30 29.88 18.10
C MET A 811 2.93 30.92 19.16
N VAL A 812 2.68 32.16 18.73
CA VAL A 812 2.04 33.17 19.58
C VAL A 812 0.55 32.82 19.66
N LEU A 813 0.07 32.64 20.89
CA LEU A 813 -1.33 32.36 21.23
C LEU A 813 -2.27 33.41 20.56
N LEU A 814 -3.06 32.99 19.57
CA LEU A 814 -4.01 33.86 18.88
C LEU A 814 -5.28 34.08 19.73
N LYS A 815 -5.57 35.35 20.02
CA LYS A 815 -6.88 35.81 20.48
C LYS A 815 -7.83 35.84 19.28
N PHE A 816 -8.94 35.12 19.39
CA PHE A 816 -10.03 35.15 18.42
C PHE A 816 -10.75 36.51 18.42
N LYS A 817 -10.55 37.29 17.36
CA LYS A 817 -11.55 38.23 16.85
C LYS A 817 -11.92 37.79 15.42
N PRO A 818 -13.20 37.92 15.01
CA PRO A 818 -13.59 37.65 13.64
C PRO A 818 -12.97 38.71 12.73
N ASP A 819 -12.08 38.28 11.84
CA ASP A 819 -11.39 39.15 10.89
C ASP A 819 -12.35 39.56 9.76
N GLN A 820 -12.40 40.86 9.47
CA GLN A 820 -13.03 41.37 8.25
C GLN A 820 -12.23 40.89 7.03
N PRO A 821 -12.88 40.71 5.85
CA PRO A 821 -12.14 40.43 4.62
C PRO A 821 -11.07 41.50 4.42
N PRO A 822 -9.83 41.13 4.02
CA PRO A 822 -8.75 42.09 3.88
C PRO A 822 -9.19 43.19 2.90
N PRO A 823 -9.01 44.48 3.25
CA PRO A 823 -9.27 45.55 2.30
C PRO A 823 -8.38 45.34 1.07
N VAL A 824 -8.92 45.59 -0.13
CA VAL A 824 -8.17 45.54 -1.40
C VAL A 824 -6.85 46.26 -1.20
N SER A 825 -5.75 45.50 -1.19
CA SER A 825 -4.44 46.02 -0.84
C SER A 825 -4.03 47.08 -1.86
N ARG A 826 -3.86 48.32 -1.42
CA ARG A 826 -3.30 49.37 -2.28
C ARG A 826 -1.93 48.91 -2.79
N PRO A 827 -1.62 49.11 -4.08
CA PRO A 827 -0.33 48.70 -4.63
C PRO A 827 0.78 49.49 -3.92
N THR A 828 1.85 48.80 -3.54
CA THR A 828 2.99 49.39 -2.85
C THR A 828 3.70 50.41 -3.74
N LEU A 829 4.40 51.37 -3.13
CA LEU A 829 5.16 52.40 -3.84
C LEU A 829 6.20 51.80 -4.81
N GLU A 830 6.80 50.66 -4.43
CA GLU A 830 7.70 49.89 -5.29
C GLU A 830 7.00 49.28 -6.50
N GLN A 831 5.81 48.70 -6.33
CA GLN A 831 5.03 48.12 -7.42
C GLN A 831 4.58 49.19 -8.42
N LEU A 832 4.10 50.33 -7.93
CA LEU A 832 3.69 51.44 -8.78
C LEU A 832 4.90 52.09 -9.50
N SER A 833 6.10 52.04 -8.92
CA SER A 833 7.29 52.54 -9.59
C SER A 833 7.55 51.76 -10.89
N ARG A 834 7.19 50.47 -10.95
CA ARG A 834 7.44 49.61 -12.12
C ARG A 834 6.57 49.93 -13.35
N LEU A 835 5.66 50.89 -13.26
CA LEU A 835 4.83 51.34 -14.39
C LEU A 835 5.64 51.94 -15.54
N ILE A 836 6.73 52.63 -15.22
CA ILE A 836 7.62 53.24 -16.21
C ILE A 836 9.05 52.81 -15.94
N LYS A 837 9.74 52.44 -17.02
CA LYS A 837 11.18 52.24 -17.03
C LYS A 837 11.85 53.48 -17.62
N THR A 838 12.87 53.99 -16.93
CA THR A 838 13.63 55.17 -17.31
C THR A 838 15.08 54.80 -17.59
N CYS A 839 15.66 55.35 -18.67
CA CYS A 839 17.05 55.11 -19.04
C CYS A 839 17.66 56.41 -19.58
N LEU A 840 18.80 56.83 -19.01
CA LEU A 840 19.57 57.99 -19.46
C LEU A 840 20.70 57.52 -20.37
N HIS A 841 20.78 58.10 -21.57
CA HIS A 841 21.86 57.87 -22.52
C HIS A 841 22.69 59.13 -22.70
N TYR A 842 23.98 59.03 -22.41
CA TYR A 842 24.95 60.12 -22.45
C TYR A 842 26.35 59.51 -22.71
N PRO A 843 27.31 60.28 -23.24
CA PRO A 843 28.70 59.84 -23.38
C PRO A 843 29.37 59.73 -22.00
N GLU A 844 30.10 58.64 -21.74
CA GLU A 844 30.81 58.44 -20.44
C GLU A 844 31.90 59.50 -20.21
N SER A 845 32.52 59.99 -21.28
CA SER A 845 33.49 61.09 -21.27
C SER A 845 33.23 62.06 -22.42
N TYR A 846 33.42 63.36 -22.18
CA TYR A 846 33.21 64.41 -23.17
C TYR A 846 34.30 65.49 -23.07
N ASP A 847 35.01 65.72 -24.17
CA ASP A 847 36.10 66.69 -24.26
C ASP A 847 35.57 68.06 -24.71
N HIS A 848 35.89 69.13 -23.98
CA HIS A 848 35.46 70.48 -24.32
C HIS A 848 36.51 71.56 -24.02
N PRO A 849 36.78 72.50 -24.95
CA PRO A 849 37.75 73.57 -24.76
C PRO A 849 37.13 74.76 -23.99
N PHE A 850 37.08 74.66 -22.66
CA PHE A 850 36.60 75.73 -21.78
C PHE A 850 37.28 77.10 -21.97
N PRO A 851 38.60 77.19 -22.27
CA PRO A 851 39.26 78.47 -22.49
C PRO A 851 38.74 79.25 -23.72
N GLN A 852 38.20 78.54 -24.72
CA GLN A 852 37.68 79.15 -25.96
C GLN A 852 36.16 79.31 -25.93
N LYS A 853 35.45 78.38 -25.26
CA LYS A 853 34.00 78.38 -25.12
C LYS A 853 33.67 78.08 -23.66
N SER A 854 33.20 79.08 -22.93
CA SER A 854 32.87 78.96 -21.50
C SER A 854 31.73 77.99 -21.18
N LEU A 855 30.95 77.58 -22.18
CA LEU A 855 29.74 76.77 -22.01
C LEU A 855 29.85 75.45 -22.77
N CYS A 856 29.86 74.33 -22.04
CA CYS A 856 29.84 72.98 -22.60
C CYS A 856 28.41 72.43 -22.60
N MET A 857 27.86 72.11 -23.77
CA MET A 857 26.52 71.51 -23.91
C MET A 857 26.64 70.06 -24.38
N VAL A 858 26.18 69.13 -23.56
CA VAL A 858 26.13 67.70 -23.91
C VAL A 858 24.67 67.30 -24.12
N PRO A 859 24.32 66.73 -25.29
CA PRO A 859 23.00 66.15 -25.50
C PRO A 859 22.88 64.86 -24.69
N VAL A 860 21.80 64.75 -23.90
CA VAL A 860 21.48 63.57 -23.09
C VAL A 860 20.10 63.08 -23.50
N THR A 861 19.94 61.80 -23.81
CA THR A 861 18.64 61.25 -24.21
C THR A 861 18.01 60.49 -23.04
N LEU A 862 16.89 60.96 -22.52
CA LEU A 862 16.06 60.25 -21.55
C LEU A 862 15.04 59.39 -22.29
N THR A 863 15.13 58.08 -22.15
CA THR A 863 14.15 57.13 -22.72
C THR A 863 13.17 56.70 -21.64
N LEU A 864 11.88 56.85 -21.91
CA LEU A 864 10.77 56.39 -21.08
C LEU A 864 10.07 55.22 -21.78
N SER A 865 9.83 54.13 -21.07
CA SER A 865 9.08 52.98 -21.58
C SER A 865 7.90 52.70 -20.67
N ASN A 866 6.67 52.79 -21.21
CA ASN A 866 5.49 52.33 -20.50
C ASN A 866 5.53 50.80 -20.40
N CYS A 867 5.54 50.27 -19.18
CA CYS A 867 5.61 48.82 -18.94
C CYS A 867 4.22 48.19 -18.72
N SER A 868 3.16 49.00 -18.79
CA SER A 868 1.78 48.57 -18.54
C SER A 868 0.96 48.36 -19.81
N LEU A 869 -0.14 47.63 -19.66
CA LEU A 869 -1.17 47.43 -20.70
C LEU A 869 -2.15 48.61 -20.79
N ALA A 870 -1.99 49.62 -19.94
CA ALA A 870 -2.85 50.80 -19.89
C ALA A 870 -2.08 52.06 -20.27
N GLN A 871 -2.81 53.15 -20.52
CA GLN A 871 -2.22 54.45 -20.79
C GLN A 871 -1.68 55.06 -19.49
N VAL A 872 -0.45 55.58 -19.54
CA VAL A 872 0.24 56.17 -18.37
C VAL A 872 0.57 57.63 -18.64
N ASP A 873 0.15 58.51 -17.73
CA ASP A 873 0.55 59.90 -17.70
C ASP A 873 1.89 60.03 -16.98
N VAL A 874 2.84 60.73 -17.61
CA VAL A 874 4.22 60.88 -17.15
C VAL A 874 4.54 62.35 -16.97
N ILE A 875 5.09 62.71 -15.80
CA ILE A 875 5.61 64.05 -15.54
C ILE A 875 7.11 63.93 -15.25
N ILE A 876 7.96 64.56 -16.06
CA ILE A 876 9.40 64.64 -15.82
C ILE A 876 9.70 66.01 -15.23
N ASP A 877 10.30 66.06 -14.04
CA ASP A 877 10.77 67.28 -13.38
C ASP A 877 12.31 67.32 -13.39
N LEU A 878 12.87 68.34 -14.04
CA LEU A 878 14.31 68.56 -14.16
C LEU A 878 14.85 69.59 -13.16
N ARG A 879 14.01 70.10 -12.24
CA ARG A 879 14.43 71.09 -11.25
C ARG A 879 15.31 70.44 -10.19
N HIS A 880 16.51 71.01 -9.97
CA HIS A 880 17.34 70.66 -8.83
C HIS A 880 16.63 71.08 -7.53
N LYS A 881 16.17 70.11 -6.73
CA LYS A 881 15.84 70.34 -5.32
C LYS A 881 17.03 69.88 -4.49
N THR A 882 17.52 70.74 -3.60
CA THR A 882 18.46 70.37 -2.53
C THR A 882 17.77 69.37 -1.60
N THR A 883 17.97 68.08 -1.82
CA THR A 883 17.60 67.03 -0.88
C THR A 883 18.79 66.72 0.04
N SER A 884 18.52 66.64 1.34
CA SER A 884 19.31 66.22 2.53
C SER A 884 20.80 65.80 2.41
N PRO A 885 21.61 66.00 3.47
CA PRO A 885 23.09 66.09 3.41
C PRO A 885 23.88 64.78 3.30
N GLU A 886 23.29 63.66 2.86
CA GLU A 886 23.93 62.33 2.95
C GLU A 886 24.26 61.64 1.61
N SER A 887 24.19 62.34 0.47
CA SER A 887 24.63 61.77 -0.82
C SER A 887 25.97 62.35 -1.28
N LEU A 888 27.00 61.50 -1.27
CA LEU A 888 28.32 61.59 -1.93
C LEU A 888 28.65 62.94 -2.59
N GLU A 889 29.61 63.66 -2.01
CA GLU A 889 30.27 64.83 -2.57
C GLU A 889 30.85 64.53 -3.96
N VAL A 890 30.11 64.89 -5.01
CA VAL A 890 30.63 65.00 -6.37
C VAL A 890 30.58 66.47 -6.76
N HIS A 891 31.73 67.12 -6.75
CA HIS A 891 31.90 68.54 -7.04
C HIS A 891 31.52 68.89 -8.49
N GLY A 892 30.46 69.68 -8.65
CA GLY A 892 30.14 70.38 -9.88
C GLY A 892 28.63 70.56 -10.08
N THR A 893 28.14 71.80 -9.98
CA THR A 893 26.77 72.14 -10.40
C THR A 893 26.73 72.17 -11.94
N PHE A 894 25.93 71.29 -12.55
CA PHE A 894 25.53 71.38 -13.94
C PHE A 894 24.07 71.85 -14.02
N THR A 895 23.59 72.27 -15.18
CA THR A 895 22.19 72.73 -15.34
C THR A 895 21.56 72.11 -16.57
N TRP A 896 20.31 71.65 -16.44
CA TRP A 896 19.48 71.24 -17.58
C TRP A 896 18.99 72.48 -18.33
N LEU A 897 19.30 72.59 -19.63
CA LEU A 897 18.83 73.68 -20.49
C LEU A 897 17.50 73.32 -21.15
N GLY A 898 16.56 74.26 -21.15
CA GLY A 898 15.27 74.15 -21.84
C GLY A 898 14.09 74.07 -20.87
N GLN A 899 13.07 73.28 -21.24
CA GLN A 899 11.84 73.13 -20.46
C GLN A 899 12.13 72.39 -19.15
N THR A 900 11.68 72.96 -18.03
CA THR A 900 11.95 72.45 -16.67
C THR A 900 11.04 71.31 -16.24
N GLN A 901 9.86 71.19 -16.86
CA GLN A 901 8.92 70.10 -16.63
C GLN A 901 8.28 69.65 -17.95
N TYR A 902 8.31 68.35 -18.22
CA TYR A 902 7.63 67.73 -19.36
C TYR A 902 6.41 66.93 -18.89
N LYS A 903 5.31 67.00 -19.64
CA LYS A 903 4.11 66.18 -19.42
C LYS A 903 3.86 65.36 -20.68
N LEU A 904 3.81 64.05 -20.55
CA LEU A 904 3.68 63.10 -21.66
C LEU A 904 2.58 62.10 -21.34
N GLN A 905 1.89 61.60 -22.35
CA GLN A 905 1.00 60.43 -22.23
C GLN A 905 1.56 59.32 -23.07
N LEU A 906 1.84 58.17 -22.45
CA LEU A 906 2.38 56.99 -23.14
C LEU A 906 1.28 55.96 -23.31
N ARG A 907 1.06 55.53 -24.55
CA ARG A 907 0.21 54.38 -24.90
C ARG A 907 0.79 53.09 -24.29
N PRO A 908 -0.01 52.02 -24.18
CA PRO A 908 0.48 50.73 -23.71
C PRO A 908 1.74 50.33 -24.48
N HIS A 909 2.81 49.99 -23.75
CA HIS A 909 4.08 49.51 -24.29
C HIS A 909 4.85 50.52 -25.17
N GLU A 910 4.46 51.80 -25.17
CA GLU A 910 5.13 52.85 -25.93
C GLU A 910 6.49 53.22 -25.32
N VAL A 911 7.49 53.42 -26.18
CA VAL A 911 8.82 53.90 -25.82
C VAL A 911 9.01 55.29 -26.40
N GLN A 912 9.10 56.31 -25.54
CA GLN A 912 9.33 57.69 -25.92
C GLN A 912 10.75 58.13 -25.58
N ARG A 913 11.43 58.81 -26.51
CA ARG A 913 12.77 59.36 -26.31
C ARG A 913 12.70 60.88 -26.22
N LEU A 914 13.21 61.43 -25.13
CA LEU A 914 13.30 62.87 -24.90
C LEU A 914 14.76 63.30 -24.95
N VAL A 915 15.09 64.24 -25.84
CA VAL A 915 16.44 64.81 -25.93
C VAL A 915 16.54 66.01 -24.98
N LEU A 916 17.35 65.85 -23.95
CA LEU A 916 17.72 66.85 -22.96
C LEU A 916 19.09 67.44 -23.28
N LYS A 917 19.40 68.62 -22.74
CA LYS A 917 20.72 69.25 -22.87
C LYS A 917 21.28 69.55 -21.48
N ALA A 918 22.38 68.91 -21.12
CA ALA A 918 23.11 69.19 -19.90
C ALA A 918 24.19 70.24 -20.20
N CYS A 919 24.25 71.28 -19.38
CA CYS A 919 25.19 72.39 -19.51
C CYS A 919 26.19 72.38 -18.35
N PHE A 920 27.47 72.42 -18.69
CA PHE A 920 28.59 72.40 -17.75
C PHE A 920 29.46 73.65 -17.93
N PHE A 921 29.96 74.15 -16.79
CA PHE A 921 30.75 75.39 -16.73
C PHE A 921 32.24 75.14 -16.45
N GLN A 922 32.61 73.93 -16.05
CA GLN A 922 33.98 73.53 -15.77
C GLN A 922 34.18 72.03 -16.07
N ALA A 923 35.43 71.61 -16.16
CA ALA A 923 35.78 70.19 -16.21
C ALA A 923 35.54 69.51 -14.84
N GLY A 924 35.16 68.25 -14.85
CA GLY A 924 34.84 67.50 -13.63
C GLY A 924 33.99 66.26 -13.89
N VAL A 925 33.70 65.52 -12.82
CA VAL A 925 32.77 64.37 -12.84
C VAL A 925 31.41 64.88 -12.36
N TYR A 926 30.34 64.58 -13.10
CA TYR A 926 28.98 65.04 -12.80
C TYR A 926 28.00 63.88 -12.76
N ASN A 927 27.04 63.91 -11.82
CA ASN A 927 25.96 62.93 -11.78
C ASN A 927 24.70 63.45 -12.50
N LEU A 928 24.42 62.92 -13.69
CA LEU A 928 23.25 63.23 -14.50
C LEU A 928 21.95 62.58 -13.99
N GLY A 929 21.99 61.76 -12.94
CA GLY A 929 20.85 61.01 -12.38
C GLY A 929 19.87 61.87 -11.57
N THR A 930 19.72 63.14 -11.93
CA THR A 930 18.87 64.13 -11.25
C THR A 930 17.42 64.25 -11.74
N PRO A 931 17.02 63.80 -12.96
CA PRO A 931 15.62 63.85 -13.39
C PRO A 931 14.70 63.05 -12.47
N ARG A 932 13.58 63.65 -12.04
CA ARG A 932 12.52 62.96 -11.29
C ARG A 932 11.38 62.64 -12.23
N VAL A 933 11.04 61.36 -12.36
CA VAL A 933 9.98 60.89 -13.23
C VAL A 933 8.81 60.45 -12.37
N PHE A 934 7.65 61.09 -12.60
CA PHE A 934 6.40 60.74 -11.97
C PHE A 934 5.50 60.01 -12.94
N ALA A 935 4.96 58.87 -12.51
CA ALA A 935 4.08 58.03 -13.31
C ALA A 935 2.73 57.85 -12.60
N LYS A 936 1.64 57.99 -13.35
CA LYS A 936 0.29 57.62 -12.91
C LYS A 936 -0.52 57.02 -14.05
N MET A 937 -1.46 56.13 -13.75
CA MET A 937 -2.40 55.62 -14.77
C MET A 937 -3.41 56.72 -15.14
N ALA A 938 -3.70 56.89 -16.43
CA ALA A 938 -4.56 57.98 -16.94
C ALA A 938 -6.00 57.95 -16.40
N GLN A 939 -6.48 56.78 -15.96
CA GLN A 939 -7.83 56.57 -15.42
C GLN A 939 -7.89 56.54 -13.88
N ALA A 940 -6.77 56.67 -13.18
CA ALA A 940 -6.71 56.66 -11.72
C ALA A 940 -6.72 58.10 -11.15
N GLY A 941 -7.46 58.33 -10.07
CA GLY A 941 -7.38 59.59 -9.31
C GLY A 941 -5.98 59.84 -8.72
N THR A 942 -5.77 60.97 -8.03
CA THR A 942 -4.48 61.43 -7.46
C THR A 942 -3.78 60.46 -6.48
N MET A 943 -4.35 59.29 -6.22
CA MET A 943 -3.88 58.30 -5.22
C MET A 943 -2.83 57.30 -5.74
N CYS A 944 -2.35 57.41 -6.99
CA CYS A 944 -1.38 56.48 -7.58
C CYS A 944 -0.23 57.20 -8.30
N GLU A 945 0.37 58.20 -7.66
CA GLU A 945 1.59 58.85 -8.17
C GLU A 945 2.84 58.21 -7.55
N THR A 946 3.80 57.82 -8.37
CA THR A 946 5.13 57.40 -7.90
C THR A 946 6.19 58.38 -8.32
N SER A 947 7.21 58.56 -7.48
CA SER A 947 8.40 59.35 -7.80
C SER A 947 9.55 58.36 -8.03
N GLN A 948 9.90 58.11 -9.27
CA GLN A 948 11.18 57.45 -9.58
C GLN A 948 12.29 58.50 -9.67
N GLN A 949 13.32 58.31 -8.84
CA GLN A 949 14.63 58.93 -9.04
C GLN A 949 15.60 57.79 -9.37
N SER A 950 16.47 57.97 -10.35
CA SER A 950 17.45 56.94 -10.73
C SER A 950 18.27 56.53 -9.52
N SER A 951 18.13 55.28 -9.06
CA SER A 951 18.83 54.74 -7.89
C SER A 951 20.32 54.48 -8.16
N MET A 952 20.73 54.48 -9.43
CA MET A 952 22.13 54.33 -9.84
C MET A 952 22.72 55.68 -10.30
N PRO A 953 23.96 56.01 -9.89
CA PRO A 953 24.60 57.26 -10.27
C PRO A 953 24.92 57.25 -11.78
N ALA A 954 24.43 58.25 -12.51
CA ALA A 954 24.66 58.40 -13.94
C ALA A 954 25.85 59.36 -14.14
N LEU A 955 27.07 58.86 -14.00
CA LEU A 955 28.28 59.69 -13.97
C LEU A 955 28.81 60.01 -15.39
N ILE A 956 29.08 61.28 -15.67
CA ILE A 956 29.77 61.75 -16.88
C ILE A 956 31.07 62.46 -16.49
N VAL A 957 32.14 62.24 -17.26
CA VAL A 957 33.43 62.93 -17.08
C VAL A 957 33.58 64.00 -18.17
N ILE A 958 33.63 65.27 -17.77
CA ILE A 958 33.90 66.39 -18.69
C ILE A 958 35.37 66.76 -18.59
N ASN A 959 36.13 66.60 -19.67
CA ASN A 959 37.55 66.96 -19.72
C ASN A 959 37.72 68.36 -20.32
N SER A 960 38.69 69.12 -19.80
CA SER A 960 39.15 70.35 -20.44
C SER A 960 40.27 70.00 -21.40
N VAL A 961 40.10 70.30 -22.69
CA VAL A 961 41.10 70.07 -23.75
C VAL A 961 41.56 71.37 -24.38
#